data_AF-A0A843ITJ5-F1
#
_entry.id   AF-A0A843ITJ5-F1
#
_cell.length_a   1.000
_cell.length_b   1.000
_cell.length_c   1.000
_cell.angle_alpha   90.00
_cell.angle_beta   90.00
_cell.angle_gamma   90.00
#
_symmetry.space_group_name_H-M   'P 1'
#
loop_
_entity.id
_entity.type
_entity.pdbx_description
1 polymer ?
#
loop_
_entity_poly.entity_id
_entity_poly.type
_entity_poly.pdbx_seq_one_letter_code
_entity_poly.pdbx_strand_id
1 'polypeptide(L)'
;MNMKINTICFILLFFFLISAASASDSSNETLEIENQPTQETDNLQMIADSDEVLSKSAEVRSSLTPASDSSQKALTKATQTKAQLKVTLKAPDVKMHYKDGSKFKVTLKDNNKKVMKNTNVKIAINGATYTKKTDSNGIALLSLNLKSGTYKVVTTYDGSSVYAKKSINSKVTIKSTIKCGDLTKYYKNTASYYSTFYDKKGKLLKKTAVKFNLNSKTYSVKTNAKGVGKLAIDLKPGKYSITSKNPTTTESITKTITIKSLLETKDLTMNDGSGSKFTVKVLNSYGKASPNKKVTVKSNGKTYNLKTDANGLASVVIDFEPGKYSVTTEYDGLKNTNQITVNKVIRHSPFSHVTSIPNYVNVTTPYVFHNSAYSLKTGLDGIIRMSKNEVYTIQISETKAYVFTQETIPGVDSTVIGYKTHLVPFDGSGIKSDYNRANLKGDGILISSGVNYTEIEYRSSTAENTEFFGMYMDKGMQNSETITYVQNNKIKAMVNFYTYSYDELGLKYNLAKYYGKSLYDFNYKSYDEMTNNNANTIRFSATGEPVTFNYFGKAIVGYLKSEDIKTRFIVNGAEELDKSETISYGLGEKYRNTFGFEVLQGYAILNEKVTKSILESWNAKGSAYLSRLGIMNLYGMFMASLETAWIADENANQHAKDFSVSWKRASTATILGGINLEDTYLHILNSDMGMKVSGSAENVKMFKMINSLNLPNIEEYVLKAASDRYSDETNSSLSNLLNSIATGNYSITQLGELLYVFDGNNSSIVLNTTSGLSNVIMSNGKDVYKGSAIHTKDDCCSVCQLASDFVNGVKNGLSLGISGINNLINKNRPLSMLLYYGAKSVLGKVLNGASSVAMGLFNTMAMVQTAGVTYRNGIVKENDWHRVMDTFTFTRPGYLQGKKVYNIPNKNGGYDYIEVKINDDLSLNRENVKYISNGKTKQLTKQETYQYFSDEYWTPFSMPSKYWDKSWKGS
;
A
#
# COMPACT_ATOMS: atom_id res chain seq x y z
N MET A 1 47.81 2.71 13.23
CA MET A 1 47.82 4.17 12.96
C MET A 1 47.83 4.43 11.45
N ASN A 2 46.67 4.43 10.78
CA ASN A 2 46.54 4.90 9.40
C ASN A 2 45.06 5.12 9.04
N MET A 3 44.52 6.25 9.51
CA MET A 3 43.11 6.65 9.32
C MET A 3 43.01 8.05 8.69
N LYS A 4 44.09 8.52 8.05
CA LYS A 4 44.34 9.94 7.75
C LYS A 4 44.18 10.36 6.28
N ILE A 5 43.72 9.48 5.39
CA ILE A 5 43.61 9.80 3.95
C ILE A 5 42.16 9.80 3.44
N ASN A 6 41.23 9.04 4.04
CA ASN A 6 39.82 9.01 3.60
C ASN A 6 38.98 10.24 3.99
N THR A 7 39.45 11.11 4.89
CA THR A 7 38.63 12.22 5.43
C THR A 7 38.50 13.41 4.48
N ILE A 8 39.48 13.63 3.57
CA ILE A 8 39.53 14.86 2.77
C ILE A 8 38.58 14.81 1.55
N CYS A 9 38.37 13.64 0.95
CA CYS A 9 37.46 13.51 -0.20
C CYS A 9 35.96 13.55 0.17
N PHE A 10 35.60 13.40 1.45
CA PHE A 10 34.19 13.43 1.88
C PHE A 10 33.66 14.85 2.18
N ILE A 11 34.56 15.84 2.32
CA ILE A 11 34.21 17.23 2.69
C ILE A 11 33.67 18.03 1.50
N LEU A 12 34.00 17.64 0.25
CA LEU A 12 33.59 18.37 -0.96
C LEU A 12 32.20 17.99 -1.52
N LEU A 13 31.53 16.96 -0.98
CA LEU A 13 30.15 16.61 -1.39
C LEU A 13 29.06 17.24 -0.49
N PHE A 14 29.44 17.90 0.61
CA PHE A 14 28.48 18.41 1.61
C PHE A 14 28.12 19.90 1.44
N PHE A 15 28.82 20.64 0.56
CA PHE A 15 28.61 22.07 0.35
C PHE A 15 27.54 22.45 -0.70
N PHE A 16 26.90 21.48 -1.36
CA PHE A 16 25.88 21.73 -2.40
C PHE A 16 24.43 21.39 -2.01
N LEU A 17 24.14 21.11 -0.73
CA LEU A 17 22.79 20.75 -0.26
C LEU A 17 22.19 21.70 0.80
N ILE A 18 22.75 22.91 0.98
CA ILE A 18 22.19 23.93 1.88
C ILE A 18 22.03 25.27 1.14
N SER A 19 21.06 25.33 0.20
CA SER A 19 20.52 26.60 -0.31
C SER A 19 19.19 26.43 -1.07
N ALA A 20 18.12 25.97 -0.42
CA ALA A 20 16.75 26.05 -0.94
C ALA A 20 15.67 25.83 0.14
N ALA A 21 15.55 26.76 1.12
CA ALA A 21 14.45 26.73 2.10
C ALA A 21 14.07 28.12 2.64
N SER A 22 13.72 29.06 1.75
CA SER A 22 12.86 30.22 2.08
C SER A 22 12.51 31.04 0.85
N ALA A 23 11.21 31.16 0.56
CA ALA A 23 10.54 32.34 0.01
C ALA A 23 9.08 31.99 -0.32
N SER A 24 8.15 32.47 0.50
CA SER A 24 6.79 32.76 0.04
C SER A 24 6.80 34.12 -0.66
N ASP A 25 6.13 34.25 -1.81
CA ASP A 25 4.93 35.07 -1.89
C ASP A 25 4.23 35.03 -3.25
N SER A 26 3.00 35.52 -3.24
CA SER A 26 2.09 35.64 -4.37
C SER A 26 2.32 36.90 -5.20
N SER A 27 2.14 36.80 -6.51
CA SER A 27 1.51 37.87 -7.30
C SER A 27 0.96 37.35 -8.63
N ASN A 28 -0.27 37.74 -8.95
CA ASN A 28 -0.71 37.83 -10.35
C ASN A 28 0.14 38.90 -11.04
N GLU A 29 0.45 38.72 -12.33
CA GLU A 29 -0.03 39.72 -13.30
C GLU A 29 -0.13 39.16 -14.72
N THR A 30 -1.09 39.73 -15.44
CA THR A 30 -1.50 39.41 -16.82
C THR A 30 -0.66 40.16 -17.85
N LEU A 31 -0.48 39.57 -19.03
CA LEU A 31 -0.43 40.34 -20.28
C LEU A 31 -1.28 39.65 -21.37
N GLU A 32 -2.40 40.30 -21.70
CA GLU A 32 -3.12 40.14 -22.97
C GLU A 32 -2.53 41.09 -24.04
N ILE A 33 -3.33 41.38 -25.10
CA ILE A 33 -3.15 42.35 -26.22
C ILE A 33 -2.35 41.74 -27.39
N GLU A 34 -2.86 41.62 -28.62
CA GLU A 34 -4.17 41.98 -29.24
C GLU A 34 -4.41 41.08 -30.52
N ASN A 35 -5.28 41.29 -31.52
CA ASN A 35 -6.11 42.42 -31.97
C ASN A 35 -7.46 42.00 -32.61
N GLN A 36 -8.48 42.85 -32.46
CA GLN A 36 -9.83 42.80 -33.08
C GLN A 36 -9.81 43.53 -34.46
N PRO A 37 -10.91 44.00 -35.11
CA PRO A 37 -12.38 43.87 -34.94
C PRO A 37 -13.07 43.25 -36.20
N THR A 38 -14.40 43.11 -36.40
CA THR A 38 -15.53 44.06 -36.25
C THR A 38 -16.90 43.40 -36.04
N GLN A 39 -17.68 43.99 -35.13
CA GLN A 39 -19.07 44.50 -35.25
C GLN A 39 -19.98 44.07 -36.43
N GLU A 40 -21.33 44.10 -36.36
CA GLU A 40 -22.40 44.17 -35.33
C GLU A 40 -23.73 44.44 -36.11
N THR A 41 -24.88 44.62 -35.41
CA THR A 41 -26.21 45.08 -35.92
C THR A 41 -27.03 44.01 -36.68
N ASP A 42 -28.16 43.48 -36.18
CA ASP A 42 -29.51 44.06 -35.94
C ASP A 42 -30.49 43.64 -37.08
N ASN A 43 -31.80 43.49 -36.93
CA ASN A 43 -32.74 43.57 -35.80
C ASN A 43 -34.08 42.89 -36.17
N LEU A 44 -34.94 42.54 -35.18
CA LEU A 44 -36.44 42.56 -35.23
C LEU A 44 -37.18 41.68 -36.31
N GLN A 45 -38.46 41.26 -36.24
CA GLN A 45 -39.48 41.14 -35.18
C GLN A 45 -40.70 40.30 -35.69
N MET A 46 -41.05 39.20 -34.99
CA MET A 46 -42.40 38.78 -34.49
C MET A 46 -43.64 38.52 -35.42
N ILE A 47 -44.54 37.61 -34.97
CA ILE A 47 -45.96 37.34 -35.39
C ILE A 47 -46.10 36.41 -36.65
N ALA A 48 -46.99 35.40 -36.79
CA ALA A 48 -48.21 34.95 -36.07
C ALA A 48 -48.41 33.39 -36.01
N ASP A 49 -49.51 32.97 -35.38
CA ASP A 49 -50.08 31.60 -35.23
C ASP A 49 -50.20 30.72 -36.49
N SER A 50 -50.21 29.38 -36.32
CA SER A 50 -51.43 28.55 -36.52
C SER A 50 -51.22 27.06 -36.22
N ASP A 51 -52.32 26.30 -36.28
CA ASP A 51 -52.60 25.07 -35.52
C ASP A 51 -52.42 23.75 -36.32
N GLU A 52 -52.61 22.64 -35.61
CA GLU A 52 -53.12 21.33 -36.09
C GLU A 52 -52.23 20.25 -36.81
N VAL A 53 -52.35 19.03 -36.24
CA VAL A 53 -52.74 17.75 -36.91
C VAL A 53 -51.69 16.70 -37.38
N LEU A 54 -51.71 15.59 -36.61
CA LEU A 54 -51.68 14.16 -37.00
C LEU A 54 -50.62 13.59 -37.97
N SER A 55 -49.77 12.76 -37.33
CA SER A 55 -49.78 11.28 -37.47
C SER A 55 -49.07 10.58 -38.63
N LYS A 56 -48.56 9.38 -38.28
CA LYS A 56 -48.43 8.17 -39.12
C LYS A 56 -47.42 8.23 -40.27
N SER A 57 -46.73 7.17 -40.66
CA SER A 57 -46.46 5.81 -40.14
C SER A 57 -45.90 5.02 -41.33
N ALA A 58 -45.26 3.89 -41.03
CA ALA A 58 -44.99 2.76 -41.94
C ALA A 58 -43.68 2.81 -42.73
N GLU A 59 -42.87 1.80 -42.42
CA GLU A 59 -41.66 1.42 -43.13
C GLU A 59 -41.96 0.86 -44.53
N VAL A 60 -40.89 0.74 -45.31
CA VAL A 60 -40.92 0.48 -46.75
C VAL A 60 -40.17 -0.82 -47.04
N ARG A 61 -40.89 -1.80 -47.64
CA ARG A 61 -40.37 -2.86 -48.54
C ARG A 61 -39.31 -3.82 -47.92
N SER A 62 -38.89 -4.94 -48.51
CA SER A 62 -39.42 -5.87 -49.53
C SER A 62 -38.58 -7.17 -49.38
N SER A 63 -38.92 -8.34 -49.91
CA SER A 63 -38.74 -8.67 -51.34
C SER A 63 -38.68 -10.21 -51.54
N LEU A 64 -39.11 -10.65 -52.73
CA LEU A 64 -38.69 -11.84 -53.50
C LEU A 64 -39.22 -13.23 -53.03
N THR A 65 -39.49 -14.22 -53.91
CA THR A 65 -39.21 -14.46 -55.35
C THR A 65 -40.40 -15.19 -56.06
N PRO A 66 -40.41 -15.41 -57.41
CA PRO A 66 -41.64 -15.58 -58.21
C PRO A 66 -41.85 -16.95 -58.93
N ALA A 67 -42.94 -17.01 -59.73
CA ALA A 67 -43.20 -17.89 -60.90
C ALA A 67 -43.61 -19.37 -60.62
N SER A 68 -44.45 -20.04 -61.42
CA SER A 68 -45.26 -19.61 -62.60
C SER A 68 -46.50 -20.50 -62.85
N ASP A 69 -47.43 -19.94 -63.62
CA ASP A 69 -48.72 -20.41 -64.14
C ASP A 69 -48.79 -21.80 -64.82
N SER A 70 -49.94 -22.49 -64.74
CA SER A 70 -50.75 -22.89 -65.92
C SER A 70 -51.91 -23.88 -65.65
N SER A 71 -53.12 -23.55 -66.15
CA SER A 71 -54.21 -24.46 -66.60
C SER A 71 -54.95 -25.32 -65.54
N GLN A 72 -56.26 -25.59 -65.54
CA GLN A 72 -57.27 -25.75 -66.59
C GLN A 72 -58.71 -25.39 -66.12
N LYS A 73 -59.69 -25.59 -67.01
CA LYS A 73 -61.09 -25.12 -66.98
C LYS A 73 -62.07 -26.23 -66.60
N ALA A 74 -62.99 -25.98 -65.67
CA ALA A 74 -64.15 -26.85 -65.44
C ALA A 74 -65.42 -26.03 -65.14
N LEU A 75 -66.52 -26.32 -65.85
CA LEU A 75 -67.84 -25.73 -65.59
C LEU A 75 -68.48 -26.38 -64.35
N THR A 76 -69.27 -25.62 -63.59
CA THR A 76 -70.59 -26.15 -63.15
C THR A 76 -71.57 -25.07 -62.68
N LYS A 77 -72.80 -25.14 -63.23
CA LYS A 77 -74.09 -24.71 -62.69
C LYS A 77 -74.18 -23.32 -62.03
N ALA A 78 -74.68 -22.36 -62.81
CA ALA A 78 -75.36 -21.18 -62.28
C ALA A 78 -76.63 -21.60 -61.49
N THR A 79 -76.74 -21.11 -60.25
CA THR A 79 -77.99 -21.12 -59.48
C THR A 79 -78.43 -19.66 -59.34
N GLN A 80 -79.62 -19.32 -59.85
CA GLN A 80 -80.13 -17.94 -59.78
C GLN A 80 -80.38 -17.51 -58.33
N THR A 81 -79.51 -16.66 -57.78
CA THR A 81 -79.82 -15.90 -56.56
C THR A 81 -80.60 -14.65 -56.93
N LYS A 82 -81.89 -14.65 -56.57
CA LYS A 82 -82.81 -13.51 -56.68
C LYS A 82 -82.15 -12.25 -56.10
N ALA A 83 -82.04 -11.18 -56.90
CA ALA A 83 -81.33 -9.97 -56.51
C ALA A 83 -81.98 -9.33 -55.26
N GLN A 84 -81.27 -9.38 -54.13
CA GLN A 84 -81.78 -8.86 -52.87
C GLN A 84 -81.89 -7.34 -52.90
N LEU A 85 -83.01 -6.81 -52.42
CA LEU A 85 -83.29 -5.38 -52.37
C LEU A 85 -82.30 -4.68 -51.42
N LYS A 86 -81.76 -3.54 -51.85
CA LYS A 86 -80.85 -2.74 -51.00
C LYS A 86 -81.60 -2.17 -49.79
N VAL A 87 -80.85 -1.77 -48.77
CA VAL A 87 -81.39 -1.14 -47.54
C VAL A 87 -80.64 0.14 -47.18
N THR A 88 -81.35 1.03 -46.48
CA THR A 88 -80.81 2.22 -45.84
C THR A 88 -80.55 1.95 -44.37
N LEU A 89 -79.30 1.58 -44.05
CA LEU A 89 -78.78 1.52 -42.69
C LEU A 89 -78.08 2.85 -42.36
N LYS A 90 -78.51 3.53 -41.30
CA LYS A 90 -77.86 4.73 -40.74
C LYS A 90 -77.52 4.52 -39.27
N ALA A 91 -76.30 4.87 -38.89
CA ALA A 91 -75.83 4.89 -37.51
C ALA A 91 -74.85 6.07 -37.34
N PRO A 92 -75.32 7.26 -36.92
CA PRO A 92 -74.46 8.43 -36.78
C PRO A 92 -73.52 8.31 -35.57
N ASP A 93 -72.44 9.08 -35.61
CA ASP A 93 -71.53 9.25 -34.48
C ASP A 93 -72.25 9.82 -33.25
N VAL A 94 -71.83 9.40 -32.05
CA VAL A 94 -72.35 9.93 -30.77
C VAL A 94 -71.20 10.58 -30.01
N LYS A 95 -71.42 11.82 -29.56
CA LYS A 95 -70.57 12.51 -28.58
C LYS A 95 -71.41 12.75 -27.33
N MET A 96 -71.00 12.14 -26.21
CA MET A 96 -71.72 12.17 -24.94
C MET A 96 -70.76 12.44 -23.77
N HIS A 97 -71.26 12.91 -22.63
CA HIS A 97 -70.51 12.91 -21.37
C HIS A 97 -70.74 11.60 -20.61
N TYR A 98 -69.78 11.19 -19.77
CA TYR A 98 -69.87 9.95 -19.01
C TYR A 98 -71.15 9.89 -18.15
N LYS A 99 -72.01 8.91 -18.45
CA LYS A 99 -73.38 8.71 -17.92
C LYS A 99 -74.38 9.86 -18.15
N ASP A 100 -74.31 10.57 -19.28
CA ASP A 100 -75.33 11.57 -19.64
C ASP A 100 -76.71 10.97 -20.02
N GLY A 101 -76.74 9.68 -20.40
CA GLY A 101 -77.95 8.94 -20.78
C GLY A 101 -78.16 8.76 -22.29
N SER A 102 -77.28 9.34 -23.12
CA SER A 102 -77.28 9.18 -24.57
C SER A 102 -77.19 7.71 -24.99
N LYS A 103 -77.91 7.37 -26.06
CA LYS A 103 -77.96 6.02 -26.63
C LYS A 103 -77.44 6.06 -28.06
N PHE A 104 -76.73 5.02 -28.47
CA PHE A 104 -76.36 4.83 -29.87
C PHE A 104 -77.60 4.42 -30.67
N LYS A 105 -77.94 5.23 -31.68
CA LYS A 105 -79.16 5.10 -32.48
C LYS A 105 -78.83 4.51 -33.84
N VAL A 106 -79.39 3.34 -34.13
CA VAL A 106 -79.39 2.73 -35.47
C VAL A 106 -80.76 2.94 -36.10
N THR A 107 -80.82 3.20 -37.40
CA THR A 107 -82.07 3.29 -38.17
C THR A 107 -81.95 2.44 -39.42
N LEU A 108 -82.91 1.54 -39.62
CA LEU A 108 -82.97 0.62 -40.77
C LEU A 108 -84.29 0.81 -41.52
N LYS A 109 -84.17 1.09 -42.82
CA LYS A 109 -85.27 1.31 -43.76
C LYS A 109 -84.99 0.55 -45.06
N ASP A 110 -86.03 0.20 -45.80
CA ASP A 110 -85.90 -0.35 -47.15
C ASP A 110 -85.50 0.73 -48.18
N ASN A 111 -85.41 0.34 -49.45
CA ASN A 111 -85.15 1.25 -50.57
C ASN A 111 -86.23 2.33 -50.75
N ASN A 112 -87.47 2.06 -50.36
CA ASN A 112 -88.61 2.99 -50.48
C ASN A 112 -88.75 3.88 -49.24
N LYS A 113 -87.73 3.92 -48.36
CA LYS A 113 -87.69 4.66 -47.08
C LYS A 113 -88.72 4.17 -46.04
N LYS A 114 -89.40 3.04 -46.28
CA LYS A 114 -90.34 2.40 -45.34
C LYS A 114 -89.55 1.75 -44.20
N VAL A 115 -90.11 1.79 -43.01
CA VAL A 115 -89.44 1.34 -41.78
C VAL A 115 -89.40 -0.19 -41.68
N MET A 116 -88.23 -0.75 -41.39
CA MET A 116 -88.08 -2.19 -41.16
C MET A 116 -88.22 -2.47 -39.66
N LYS A 117 -89.44 -2.79 -39.19
CA LYS A 117 -89.78 -3.11 -37.79
C LYS A 117 -89.31 -4.52 -37.37
N ASN A 118 -89.07 -4.75 -36.08
CA ASN A 118 -88.75 -6.05 -35.46
C ASN A 118 -87.55 -6.78 -36.11
N THR A 119 -86.67 -6.03 -36.76
CA THR A 119 -85.55 -6.54 -37.55
C THR A 119 -84.26 -6.49 -36.73
N ASN A 120 -83.51 -7.58 -36.71
CA ASN A 120 -82.27 -7.69 -35.96
C ASN A 120 -81.13 -6.89 -36.64
N VAL A 121 -80.51 -5.98 -35.91
CA VAL A 121 -79.22 -5.37 -36.24
C VAL A 121 -78.19 -5.73 -35.18
N LYS A 122 -76.97 -6.08 -35.60
CA LYS A 122 -75.82 -6.37 -34.73
C LYS A 122 -74.97 -5.12 -34.59
N ILE A 123 -74.72 -4.69 -33.35
CA ILE A 123 -73.91 -3.52 -33.03
C ILE A 123 -72.67 -4.00 -32.27
N ALA A 124 -71.51 -4.01 -32.92
CA ALA A 124 -70.23 -4.37 -32.31
C ALA A 124 -69.51 -3.10 -31.81
N ILE A 125 -69.24 -3.04 -30.50
CA ILE A 125 -68.56 -1.92 -29.83
C ILE A 125 -67.75 -2.46 -28.64
N ASN A 126 -66.50 -2.00 -28.49
CA ASN A 126 -65.61 -2.38 -27.38
C ASN A 126 -65.50 -3.92 -27.18
N GLY A 127 -65.37 -4.67 -28.29
CA GLY A 127 -65.25 -6.13 -28.27
C GLY A 127 -66.55 -6.92 -28.08
N ALA A 128 -67.64 -6.28 -27.64
CA ALA A 128 -68.95 -6.92 -27.47
C ALA A 128 -69.87 -6.67 -28.67
N THR A 129 -70.66 -7.68 -29.07
CA THR A 129 -71.68 -7.55 -30.12
C THR A 129 -73.08 -7.64 -29.52
N TYR A 130 -73.88 -6.60 -29.72
CA TYR A 130 -75.25 -6.52 -29.23
C TYR A 130 -76.25 -6.66 -30.39
N THR A 131 -77.04 -7.73 -30.39
CA THR A 131 -78.19 -7.85 -31.29
C THR A 131 -79.35 -7.01 -30.72
N LYS A 132 -79.85 -6.06 -31.50
CA LYS A 132 -81.01 -5.22 -31.16
C LYS A 132 -82.07 -5.32 -32.25
N LYS A 133 -83.33 -5.39 -31.84
CA LYS A 133 -84.49 -5.31 -32.73
C LYS A 133 -84.87 -3.87 -32.96
N THR A 134 -85.27 -3.54 -34.18
CA THR A 134 -85.88 -2.25 -34.52
C THR A 134 -87.31 -2.12 -34.01
N ASP A 135 -87.68 -0.92 -33.57
CA ASP A 135 -89.04 -0.56 -33.15
C ASP A 135 -89.99 -0.30 -34.33
N SER A 136 -91.20 0.18 -34.05
CA SER A 136 -92.19 0.59 -35.07
C SER A 136 -91.73 1.73 -35.98
N ASN A 137 -90.69 2.48 -35.62
CA ASN A 137 -90.09 3.55 -36.40
C ASN A 137 -88.84 3.10 -37.17
N GLY A 138 -88.50 1.80 -37.13
CA GLY A 138 -87.28 1.25 -37.73
C GLY A 138 -86.01 1.59 -36.96
N ILE A 139 -86.12 1.95 -35.68
CA ILE A 139 -85.02 2.42 -34.82
C ILE A 139 -84.61 1.32 -33.84
N ALA A 140 -83.31 1.06 -33.72
CA ALA A 140 -82.73 0.25 -32.66
C ALA A 140 -81.81 1.11 -31.78
N LEU A 141 -81.86 0.91 -30.45
CA LEU A 141 -81.09 1.70 -29.48
C LEU A 141 -80.18 0.82 -28.63
N LEU A 142 -78.95 1.27 -28.42
CA LEU A 142 -77.97 0.68 -27.50
C LEU A 142 -77.57 1.69 -26.43
N SER A 143 -77.73 1.33 -25.14
CA SER A 143 -77.26 2.13 -24.01
C SER A 143 -75.74 2.07 -23.88
N LEU A 144 -75.10 3.21 -23.66
CA LEU A 144 -73.64 3.37 -23.70
C LEU A 144 -73.03 3.39 -22.29
N ASN A 145 -72.88 2.22 -21.68
CA ASN A 145 -72.30 2.03 -20.33
C ASN A 145 -70.78 1.78 -20.36
N LEU A 146 -70.04 2.50 -21.21
CA LEU A 146 -68.59 2.37 -21.35
C LEU A 146 -67.85 3.47 -20.56
N LYS A 147 -66.54 3.26 -20.28
CA LYS A 147 -65.67 4.27 -19.65
C LYS A 147 -65.51 5.49 -20.57
N SER A 148 -64.98 6.60 -20.06
CA SER A 148 -64.59 7.72 -20.91
C SER A 148 -63.54 7.30 -21.94
N GLY A 149 -63.74 7.65 -23.20
CA GLY A 149 -62.87 7.21 -24.30
C GLY A 149 -63.55 7.32 -25.66
N THR A 150 -62.83 6.93 -26.71
CA THR A 150 -63.35 6.91 -28.10
C THR A 150 -63.39 5.48 -28.60
N TYR A 151 -64.58 5.02 -28.98
CA TYR A 151 -64.86 3.65 -29.40
C TYR A 151 -65.29 3.63 -30.87
N LYS A 152 -64.69 2.72 -31.65
CA LYS A 152 -65.22 2.36 -32.98
C LYS A 152 -66.46 1.49 -32.80
N VAL A 153 -67.47 1.70 -33.63
CA VAL A 153 -68.70 0.92 -33.67
C VAL A 153 -68.89 0.38 -35.08
N VAL A 154 -69.17 -0.91 -35.21
CA VAL A 154 -69.58 -1.54 -36.47
C VAL A 154 -71.02 -1.96 -36.33
N THR A 155 -71.91 -1.43 -37.17
CA THR A 155 -73.33 -1.80 -37.19
C THR A 155 -73.60 -2.62 -38.44
N THR A 156 -74.10 -3.84 -38.29
CA THR A 156 -74.38 -4.77 -39.38
C THR A 156 -75.83 -5.23 -39.34
N TYR A 157 -76.52 -5.10 -40.46
CA TYR A 157 -77.72 -5.85 -40.78
C TYR A 157 -77.32 -7.03 -41.67
N ASP A 158 -77.56 -8.26 -41.22
CA ASP A 158 -77.08 -9.47 -41.92
C ASP A 158 -77.85 -9.81 -43.21
N GLY A 159 -78.94 -9.11 -43.51
CA GLY A 159 -79.80 -9.37 -44.67
C GLY A 159 -80.99 -10.29 -44.35
N SER A 160 -81.69 -10.68 -45.40
CA SER A 160 -82.73 -11.73 -45.41
C SER A 160 -82.82 -12.33 -46.81
N SER A 161 -83.73 -13.29 -47.04
CA SER A 161 -84.05 -13.77 -48.40
C SER A 161 -84.56 -12.69 -49.36
N VAL A 162 -84.94 -11.51 -48.85
CA VAL A 162 -85.46 -10.37 -49.62
C VAL A 162 -84.50 -9.18 -49.65
N TYR A 163 -83.75 -8.94 -48.56
CA TYR A 163 -82.95 -7.71 -48.38
C TYR A 163 -81.46 -7.98 -48.22
N ALA A 164 -80.63 -7.15 -48.86
CA ALA A 164 -79.19 -7.31 -48.88
C ALA A 164 -78.54 -6.98 -47.53
N LYS A 165 -77.50 -7.74 -47.17
CA LYS A 165 -76.60 -7.43 -46.04
C LYS A 165 -76.00 -6.04 -46.18
N LYS A 166 -75.92 -5.29 -45.08
CA LYS A 166 -75.26 -3.96 -45.05
C LYS A 166 -74.54 -3.74 -43.73
N SER A 167 -73.36 -3.14 -43.78
CA SER A 167 -72.60 -2.72 -42.61
C SER A 167 -72.19 -1.24 -42.71
N ILE A 168 -72.02 -0.57 -41.58
CA ILE A 168 -71.56 0.81 -41.48
C ILE A 168 -70.71 1.00 -40.21
N ASN A 169 -69.69 1.86 -40.32
CA ASN A 169 -68.80 2.23 -39.22
C ASN A 169 -69.19 3.59 -38.64
N SER A 170 -69.12 3.72 -37.32
CA SER A 170 -69.39 4.96 -36.56
C SER A 170 -68.41 5.10 -35.39
N LYS A 171 -68.37 6.27 -34.75
CA LYS A 171 -67.61 6.55 -33.53
C LYS A 171 -68.53 6.91 -32.37
N VAL A 172 -68.27 6.35 -31.20
CA VAL A 172 -68.84 6.78 -29.92
C VAL A 172 -67.73 7.42 -29.09
N THR A 173 -67.87 8.71 -28.79
CA THR A 173 -66.94 9.48 -27.96
C THR A 173 -67.60 9.80 -26.63
N ILE A 174 -67.11 9.19 -25.55
CA ILE A 174 -67.56 9.46 -24.18
C ILE A 174 -66.54 10.40 -23.52
N LYS A 175 -66.89 11.69 -23.45
CA LYS A 175 -66.10 12.72 -22.76
C LYS A 175 -66.10 12.43 -21.25
N SER A 176 -64.90 12.47 -20.65
CA SER A 176 -64.77 12.38 -19.20
C SER A 176 -65.44 13.57 -18.51
N THR A 177 -65.91 13.31 -17.29
CA THR A 177 -66.42 14.30 -16.33
C THR A 177 -65.40 14.62 -15.22
N ILE A 178 -64.13 14.20 -15.40
CA ILE A 178 -62.99 14.54 -14.55
C ILE A 178 -61.81 14.96 -15.45
N LYS A 179 -61.26 16.17 -15.25
CA LYS A 179 -60.01 16.61 -15.88
C LYS A 179 -58.92 16.68 -14.81
N CYS A 180 -57.90 15.84 -14.93
CA CYS A 180 -56.74 15.80 -14.03
C CYS A 180 -55.49 15.24 -14.73
N GLY A 181 -54.32 15.51 -14.15
CA GLY A 181 -53.02 15.09 -14.65
C GLY A 181 -52.12 14.60 -13.52
N ASP A 182 -50.93 14.14 -13.86
CA ASP A 182 -49.93 13.70 -12.88
C ASP A 182 -49.31 14.91 -12.15
N LEU A 183 -48.79 14.70 -10.94
CA LEU A 183 -48.13 15.75 -10.15
C LEU A 183 -46.70 15.33 -9.82
N THR A 184 -45.71 16.15 -10.19
CA THR A 184 -44.32 15.98 -9.75
C THR A 184 -43.90 17.20 -8.93
N LYS A 185 -43.34 16.97 -7.74
CA LYS A 185 -42.87 18.01 -6.81
C LYS A 185 -41.70 17.48 -5.98
N TYR A 186 -40.88 18.36 -5.42
CA TYR A 186 -39.88 17.98 -4.42
C TYR A 186 -40.53 17.82 -3.03
N TYR A 187 -39.90 17.07 -2.13
CA TYR A 187 -40.32 16.94 -0.74
C TYR A 187 -40.41 18.32 -0.04
N LYS A 188 -41.36 18.47 0.87
CA LYS A 188 -41.75 19.75 1.53
C LYS A 188 -42.15 20.91 0.60
N ASN A 189 -42.27 20.71 -0.71
CA ASN A 189 -42.92 21.68 -1.59
C ASN A 189 -44.41 21.81 -1.23
N THR A 190 -45.00 23.00 -1.33
CA THR A 190 -46.41 23.25 -0.93
C THR A 190 -47.44 23.02 -2.05
N ALA A 191 -47.00 22.65 -3.26
CA ALA A 191 -47.89 22.37 -4.39
C ALA A 191 -48.92 21.29 -4.05
N SER A 192 -50.18 21.58 -4.40
CA SER A 192 -51.35 20.72 -4.19
C SER A 192 -51.71 19.97 -5.47
N TYR A 193 -52.41 18.85 -5.34
CA TYR A 193 -53.04 18.14 -6.44
C TYR A 193 -54.39 18.77 -6.80
N TYR A 194 -54.72 18.81 -8.09
CA TYR A 194 -55.94 19.45 -8.60
C TYR A 194 -56.67 18.56 -9.60
N SER A 195 -58.00 18.47 -9.45
CA SER A 195 -58.90 17.88 -10.44
C SER A 195 -60.11 18.77 -10.65
N THR A 196 -60.52 18.96 -11.91
CA THR A 196 -61.74 19.67 -12.28
C THR A 196 -62.86 18.67 -12.54
N PHE A 197 -64.05 18.91 -11.98
CA PHE A 197 -65.17 17.98 -12.06
C PHE A 197 -66.40 18.61 -12.75
N TYR A 198 -67.07 17.80 -13.56
CA TYR A 198 -68.23 18.18 -14.36
C TYR A 198 -69.43 17.31 -14.02
N ASP A 199 -70.64 17.83 -14.21
CA ASP A 199 -71.86 17.03 -14.15
C ASP A 199 -72.05 16.21 -15.43
N LYS A 200 -73.13 15.42 -15.46
CA LYS A 200 -73.51 14.62 -16.63
C LYS A 200 -73.88 15.44 -17.87
N LYS A 201 -74.02 16.77 -17.79
CA LYS A 201 -74.26 17.68 -18.93
C LYS A 201 -73.01 18.48 -19.33
N GLY A 202 -71.86 18.24 -18.69
CA GLY A 202 -70.62 18.98 -18.94
C GLY A 202 -70.51 20.32 -18.20
N LYS A 203 -71.42 20.63 -17.26
CA LYS A 203 -71.37 21.85 -16.42
C LYS A 203 -70.48 21.63 -15.20
N LEU A 204 -69.72 22.64 -14.78
CA LEU A 204 -68.83 22.55 -13.62
C LEU A 204 -69.59 22.23 -12.32
N LEU A 205 -69.14 21.22 -11.58
CA LEU A 205 -69.63 20.93 -10.22
C LEU A 205 -69.04 21.94 -9.23
N LYS A 206 -69.79 22.99 -8.88
CA LYS A 206 -69.36 24.05 -7.94
C LYS A 206 -69.75 23.70 -6.50
N LYS A 207 -68.93 24.07 -5.51
CA LYS A 207 -69.18 23.86 -4.05
C LYS A 207 -69.55 22.40 -3.67
N THR A 208 -69.19 21.44 -4.51
CA THR A 208 -69.61 20.02 -4.42
C THR A 208 -68.54 19.19 -3.72
N ALA A 209 -68.94 18.26 -2.84
CA ALA A 209 -68.01 17.36 -2.15
C ALA A 209 -67.55 16.22 -3.08
N VAL A 210 -66.30 16.30 -3.55
CA VAL A 210 -65.65 15.31 -4.42
C VAL A 210 -64.65 14.48 -3.63
N LYS A 211 -64.38 13.24 -4.09
CA LYS A 211 -63.51 12.29 -3.37
C LYS A 211 -62.19 12.06 -4.09
N PHE A 212 -61.10 12.05 -3.33
CA PHE A 212 -59.76 11.62 -3.76
C PHE A 212 -59.31 10.43 -2.92
N ASN A 213 -58.85 9.36 -3.56
CA ASN A 213 -58.23 8.24 -2.88
C ASN A 213 -56.73 8.31 -3.11
N LEU A 214 -55.95 8.48 -2.04
CA LEU A 214 -54.49 8.59 -2.08
C LEU A 214 -53.91 7.67 -1.00
N ASN A 215 -53.05 6.73 -1.41
CA ASN A 215 -52.47 5.70 -0.54
C ASN A 215 -53.53 4.98 0.33
N SER A 216 -54.57 4.45 -0.31
CA SER A 216 -55.75 3.79 0.28
C SER A 216 -56.61 4.63 1.24
N LYS A 217 -56.24 5.88 1.57
CA LYS A 217 -57.06 6.81 2.36
C LYS A 217 -57.96 7.65 1.45
N THR A 218 -59.23 7.80 1.83
CA THR A 218 -60.20 8.65 1.12
C THR A 218 -60.27 10.04 1.74
N TYR A 219 -60.13 11.07 0.90
CA TYR A 219 -60.24 12.48 1.25
C TYR A 219 -61.46 13.08 0.56
N SER A 220 -62.29 13.81 1.31
CA SER A 220 -63.46 14.53 0.78
C SER A 220 -63.16 16.02 0.78
N VAL A 221 -63.24 16.69 -0.36
CA VAL A 221 -62.98 18.14 -0.49
C VAL A 221 -64.08 18.82 -1.28
N LYS A 222 -64.38 20.08 -0.97
CA LYS A 222 -65.36 20.89 -1.72
C LYS A 222 -64.70 21.55 -2.93
N THR A 223 -65.35 21.48 -4.09
CA THR A 223 -64.91 22.18 -5.30
C THR A 223 -65.13 23.69 -5.21
N ASN A 224 -64.26 24.48 -5.83
CA ASN A 224 -64.42 25.95 -5.91
C ASN A 224 -65.45 26.39 -6.98
N ALA A 225 -65.59 27.71 -7.18
CA ALA A 225 -66.49 28.28 -8.19
C ALA A 225 -66.14 27.91 -9.65
N LYS A 226 -64.90 27.47 -9.91
CA LYS A 226 -64.40 26.95 -11.20
C LYS A 226 -64.48 25.42 -11.29
N GLY A 227 -65.15 24.74 -10.36
CA GLY A 227 -65.32 23.28 -10.34
C GLY A 227 -64.06 22.47 -9.99
N VAL A 228 -63.03 23.14 -9.44
CA VAL A 228 -61.75 22.51 -9.10
C VAL A 228 -61.75 22.07 -7.65
N GLY A 229 -61.43 20.79 -7.39
CA GLY A 229 -61.07 20.28 -6.07
C GLY A 229 -59.56 20.35 -5.86
N LYS A 230 -59.12 20.80 -4.68
CA LYS A 230 -57.72 20.94 -4.27
C LYS A 230 -57.43 19.96 -3.13
N LEU A 231 -56.36 19.16 -3.26
CA LEU A 231 -55.85 18.30 -2.19
C LEU A 231 -54.40 18.66 -1.87
N ALA A 232 -54.11 19.03 -0.62
CA ALA A 232 -52.74 19.22 -0.17
C ALA A 232 -52.01 17.88 -0.12
N ILE A 233 -50.76 17.85 -0.56
CA ILE A 233 -49.94 16.63 -0.66
C ILE A 233 -48.71 16.78 0.21
N ASP A 234 -48.72 16.13 1.37
CA ASP A 234 -47.56 15.99 2.25
C ASP A 234 -47.25 14.50 2.42
N LEU A 235 -46.23 14.05 1.69
CA LEU A 235 -45.79 12.66 1.60
C LEU A 235 -44.26 12.65 1.46
N LYS A 236 -43.61 11.60 1.94
CA LYS A 236 -42.16 11.37 1.74
C LYS A 236 -41.83 11.14 0.26
N PRO A 237 -40.55 11.18 -0.16
CA PRO A 237 -40.14 10.82 -1.51
C PRO A 237 -40.65 9.45 -1.95
N GLY A 238 -41.13 9.36 -3.19
CA GLY A 238 -41.76 8.14 -3.73
C GLY A 238 -42.71 8.40 -4.89
N LYS A 239 -43.23 7.32 -5.48
CA LYS A 239 -44.32 7.35 -6.47
C LYS A 239 -45.60 6.81 -5.83
N TYR A 240 -46.68 7.59 -5.90
CA TYR A 240 -47.96 7.29 -5.28
C TYR A 240 -49.09 7.33 -6.31
N SER A 241 -50.08 6.45 -6.15
CA SER A 241 -51.30 6.47 -6.95
C SER A 241 -52.36 7.36 -6.30
N ILE A 242 -52.99 8.23 -7.10
CA ILE A 242 -54.15 9.05 -6.70
C ILE A 242 -55.33 8.84 -7.64
N THR A 243 -56.49 8.49 -7.09
CA THR A 243 -57.73 8.34 -7.86
C THR A 243 -58.69 9.46 -7.51
N SER A 244 -59.08 10.25 -8.51
CA SER A 244 -60.15 11.26 -8.40
C SER A 244 -61.48 10.61 -8.73
N LYS A 245 -62.51 10.77 -7.86
CA LYS A 245 -63.85 10.18 -8.04
C LYS A 245 -64.94 11.24 -8.08
N ASN A 246 -65.71 11.26 -9.16
CA ASN A 246 -66.84 12.16 -9.35
C ASN A 246 -68.07 11.60 -8.60
N PRO A 247 -68.69 12.35 -7.67
CA PRO A 247 -69.84 11.87 -6.90
C PRO A 247 -71.12 11.76 -7.74
N THR A 248 -71.28 12.60 -8.76
CA THR A 248 -72.50 12.73 -9.56
C THR A 248 -72.58 11.69 -10.68
N THR A 249 -71.44 11.38 -11.32
CA THR A 249 -71.37 10.42 -12.44
C THR A 249 -70.78 9.07 -12.03
N THR A 250 -70.24 8.97 -10.81
CA THR A 250 -69.45 7.84 -10.28
C THR A 250 -68.18 7.52 -11.07
N GLU A 251 -67.74 8.39 -11.99
CA GLU A 251 -66.50 8.22 -12.74
C GLU A 251 -65.30 8.20 -11.78
N SER A 252 -64.22 7.51 -12.17
CA SER A 252 -62.97 7.51 -11.41
C SER A 252 -61.78 7.48 -12.37
N ILE A 253 -60.84 8.42 -12.20
CA ILE A 253 -59.60 8.50 -12.96
C ILE A 253 -58.41 8.46 -12.01
N THR A 254 -57.45 7.60 -12.32
CA THR A 254 -56.21 7.40 -11.56
C THR A 254 -55.03 8.08 -12.25
N LYS A 255 -54.17 8.72 -11.46
CA LYS A 255 -52.95 9.44 -11.85
C LYS A 255 -51.84 9.16 -10.84
N THR A 256 -50.63 9.58 -11.19
CA THR A 256 -49.41 9.40 -10.37
C THR A 256 -48.99 10.71 -9.72
N ILE A 257 -48.60 10.63 -8.45
CA ILE A 257 -47.87 11.68 -7.75
C ILE A 257 -46.44 11.21 -7.55
N THR A 258 -45.46 11.97 -8.04
CA THR A 258 -44.03 11.73 -7.80
C THR A 258 -43.48 12.79 -6.87
N ILE A 259 -43.07 12.38 -5.67
CA ILE A 259 -42.34 13.22 -4.72
C ILE A 259 -40.84 12.94 -4.91
N LYS A 260 -40.08 13.92 -5.39
CA LYS A 260 -38.62 13.85 -5.53
C LYS A 260 -37.93 14.08 -4.17
N SER A 261 -36.81 13.40 -3.95
CA SER A 261 -35.93 13.59 -2.79
C SER A 261 -35.27 14.97 -2.79
N LEU A 262 -34.87 15.46 -1.61
CA LEU A 262 -33.97 16.60 -1.47
C LEU A 262 -32.49 16.20 -1.49
N LEU A 263 -32.20 14.90 -1.48
CA LEU A 263 -30.85 14.34 -1.54
C LEU A 263 -30.59 13.75 -2.93
N GLU A 264 -29.50 14.19 -3.56
CA GLU A 264 -28.88 13.57 -4.73
C GLU A 264 -27.50 13.02 -4.29
N THR A 265 -27.35 11.69 -4.31
CA THR A 265 -26.10 10.98 -4.00
C THR A 265 -25.92 9.84 -5.00
N LYS A 266 -24.67 9.43 -5.24
CA LYS A 266 -24.30 8.35 -6.15
C LYS A 266 -23.28 7.43 -5.49
N ASP A 267 -23.15 6.22 -6.01
CA ASP A 267 -22.10 5.30 -5.61
C ASP A 267 -20.72 5.87 -5.98
N LEU A 268 -19.70 5.47 -5.22
CA LEU A 268 -18.31 5.90 -5.43
C LEU A 268 -17.45 4.65 -5.63
N THR A 269 -16.88 4.50 -6.83
CA THR A 269 -15.77 3.57 -7.05
C THR A 269 -14.49 4.39 -7.15
N MET A 270 -13.47 3.99 -6.40
CA MET A 270 -12.18 4.67 -6.31
C MET A 270 -11.06 3.66 -6.13
N ASN A 271 -9.84 4.07 -6.47
CA ASN A 271 -8.65 3.31 -6.10
C ASN A 271 -8.18 3.75 -4.71
N ASP A 272 -7.57 2.84 -3.95
CA ASP A 272 -6.88 3.16 -2.70
C ASP A 272 -5.84 4.28 -2.91
N GLY A 273 -5.64 5.11 -1.88
CA GLY A 273 -4.76 6.27 -1.92
C GLY A 273 -5.22 7.45 -2.81
N SER A 274 -6.25 7.31 -3.65
CA SER A 274 -6.64 8.34 -4.63
C SER A 274 -7.20 9.65 -4.04
N GLY A 275 -7.46 9.72 -2.73
CA GLY A 275 -8.02 10.92 -2.08
C GLY A 275 -9.44 11.28 -2.51
N SER A 276 -10.15 10.37 -3.20
CA SER A 276 -11.49 10.59 -3.74
C SER A 276 -12.51 10.93 -2.65
N LYS A 277 -13.51 11.75 -3.00
CA LYS A 277 -14.50 12.29 -2.07
C LYS A 277 -15.91 11.75 -2.33
N PHE A 278 -16.54 11.16 -1.32
CA PHE A 278 -17.98 10.91 -1.37
C PHE A 278 -18.72 12.25 -1.25
N THR A 279 -19.61 12.54 -2.20
CA THR A 279 -20.23 13.86 -2.35
C THR A 279 -21.75 13.75 -2.35
N VAL A 280 -22.37 14.56 -1.48
CA VAL A 280 -23.81 14.71 -1.33
C VAL A 280 -24.22 16.05 -1.90
N LYS A 281 -25.28 16.08 -2.70
CA LYS A 281 -25.93 17.32 -3.13
C LYS A 281 -27.31 17.45 -2.47
N VAL A 282 -27.53 18.59 -1.84
CA VAL A 282 -28.78 18.93 -1.14
C VAL A 282 -29.54 19.99 -1.93
N LEU A 283 -30.81 19.69 -2.19
CA LEU A 283 -31.74 20.59 -2.85
C LEU A 283 -32.75 21.17 -1.85
N ASN A 284 -33.32 22.31 -2.21
CA ASN A 284 -34.48 22.87 -1.55
C ASN A 284 -35.79 22.30 -2.14
N SER A 285 -36.93 22.70 -1.57
CA SER A 285 -38.27 22.26 -2.02
C SER A 285 -38.65 22.72 -3.43
N TYR A 286 -37.81 23.46 -4.15
CA TYR A 286 -37.98 23.84 -5.55
C TYR A 286 -36.97 23.16 -6.49
N GLY A 287 -36.11 22.27 -5.97
CA GLY A 287 -35.08 21.59 -6.75
C GLY A 287 -33.83 22.42 -7.05
N LYS A 288 -33.65 23.58 -6.40
CA LYS A 288 -32.41 24.38 -6.48
C LYS A 288 -31.44 23.98 -5.36
N ALA A 289 -30.15 24.26 -5.55
CA ALA A 289 -29.10 24.08 -4.55
C ALA A 289 -29.48 24.70 -3.19
N SER A 290 -29.07 24.03 -2.10
CA SER A 290 -29.40 24.41 -0.72
C SER A 290 -28.13 24.57 0.11
N PRO A 291 -27.57 25.79 0.22
CA PRO A 291 -26.33 26.03 0.95
C PRO A 291 -26.49 26.03 2.47
N ASN A 292 -25.37 25.88 3.17
CA ASN A 292 -25.24 25.92 4.64
C ASN A 292 -26.14 24.92 5.40
N LYS A 293 -26.49 23.79 4.77
CA LYS A 293 -27.30 22.72 5.39
C LYS A 293 -26.41 21.69 6.07
N LYS A 294 -26.75 21.35 7.31
CA LYS A 294 -26.09 20.26 8.05
C LYS A 294 -26.58 18.92 7.49
N VAL A 295 -25.65 18.07 7.08
CA VAL A 295 -25.89 16.72 6.55
C VAL A 295 -25.05 15.73 7.34
N THR A 296 -25.63 14.58 7.70
CA THR A 296 -24.90 13.51 8.37
C THR A 296 -24.64 12.36 7.40
N VAL A 297 -23.38 11.97 7.25
CA VAL A 297 -22.96 10.82 6.44
C VAL A 297 -22.37 9.76 7.36
N LYS A 298 -22.79 8.50 7.22
CA LYS A 298 -22.36 7.36 8.05
C LYS A 298 -21.81 6.26 7.15
N SER A 299 -20.55 5.87 7.34
CA SER A 299 -19.93 4.76 6.62
C SER A 299 -18.71 4.21 7.38
N ASN A 300 -18.46 2.90 7.27
CA ASN A 300 -17.35 2.21 7.91
C ASN A 300 -17.19 2.55 9.42
N GLY A 301 -18.29 2.52 10.18
CA GLY A 301 -18.34 2.87 11.60
C GLY A 301 -18.20 4.37 11.93
N LYS A 302 -17.72 5.20 10.99
CA LYS A 302 -17.51 6.65 11.17
C LYS A 302 -18.79 7.44 10.85
N THR A 303 -18.99 8.54 11.59
CA THR A 303 -20.06 9.51 11.36
C THR A 303 -19.46 10.88 11.06
N TYR A 304 -19.82 11.45 9.92
CA TYR A 304 -19.35 12.75 9.43
C TYR A 304 -20.51 13.75 9.43
N ASN A 305 -20.32 14.89 10.10
CA ASN A 305 -21.29 15.98 10.12
C ASN A 305 -20.78 17.12 9.22
N LEU A 306 -21.34 17.20 8.02
CA LEU A 306 -20.91 18.10 6.96
C LEU A 306 -21.84 19.32 6.85
N LYS A 307 -21.35 20.41 6.26
CA LYS A 307 -22.17 21.54 5.79
C LYS A 307 -22.09 21.64 4.27
N THR A 308 -23.20 22.02 3.62
CA THR A 308 -23.20 22.26 2.18
C THR A 308 -22.61 23.63 1.80
N ASP A 309 -21.87 23.66 0.69
CA ASP A 309 -21.32 24.86 0.05
C ASP A 309 -22.40 25.68 -0.69
N ALA A 310 -21.98 26.73 -1.42
CA ALA A 310 -22.86 27.56 -2.25
C ALA A 310 -23.64 26.78 -3.33
N ASN A 311 -23.06 25.68 -3.83
CA ASN A 311 -23.66 24.78 -4.83
C ASN A 311 -24.57 23.70 -4.22
N GLY A 312 -24.73 23.72 -2.89
CA GLY A 312 -25.48 22.69 -2.16
C GLY A 312 -24.72 21.38 -2.01
N LEU A 313 -23.40 21.35 -2.23
CA LEU A 313 -22.54 20.17 -2.16
C LEU A 313 -21.89 20.05 -0.77
N ALA A 314 -21.90 18.84 -0.22
CA ALA A 314 -21.16 18.46 0.98
C ALA A 314 -20.33 17.21 0.67
N SER A 315 -19.01 17.28 0.89
CA SER A 315 -18.09 16.21 0.51
C SER A 315 -17.23 15.75 1.68
N VAL A 316 -16.92 14.45 1.72
CA VAL A 316 -16.01 13.83 2.69
C VAL A 316 -14.94 13.01 1.94
N VAL A 317 -13.67 13.18 2.31
CA VAL A 317 -12.57 12.36 1.80
C VAL A 317 -12.73 10.95 2.34
N ILE A 318 -12.69 9.95 1.45
CA ILE A 318 -12.72 8.55 1.83
C ILE A 318 -11.28 8.06 1.94
N ASP A 319 -10.92 7.62 3.15
CA ASP A 319 -9.66 6.93 3.44
C ASP A 319 -10.00 5.63 4.16
N PHE A 320 -10.47 4.66 3.37
CA PHE A 320 -10.82 3.31 3.80
C PHE A 320 -9.89 2.32 3.08
N GLU A 321 -9.58 1.22 3.74
CA GLU A 321 -8.88 0.08 3.14
C GLU A 321 -9.62 -0.45 1.90
N PRO A 322 -8.96 -1.23 1.02
CA PRO A 322 -9.62 -1.89 -0.10
C PRO A 322 -10.82 -2.75 0.33
N GLY A 323 -11.98 -2.53 -0.30
CA GLY A 323 -13.22 -3.19 0.12
C GLY A 323 -14.50 -2.56 -0.43
N LYS A 324 -15.64 -3.07 0.04
CA LYS A 324 -16.99 -2.58 -0.30
C LYS A 324 -17.71 -2.15 0.98
N TYR A 325 -18.12 -0.88 1.02
CA TYR A 325 -18.71 -0.24 2.19
C TYR A 325 -20.08 0.34 1.86
N SER A 326 -21.05 0.13 2.75
CA SER A 326 -22.30 0.88 2.71
C SER A 326 -22.08 2.30 3.25
N VAL A 327 -22.65 3.30 2.58
CA VAL A 327 -22.69 4.69 3.06
C VAL A 327 -24.13 5.17 3.12
N THR A 328 -24.56 5.64 4.29
CA THR A 328 -25.90 6.21 4.49
C THR A 328 -25.79 7.71 4.72
N THR A 329 -26.54 8.47 3.94
CA THR A 329 -26.68 9.93 4.05
C THR A 329 -28.03 10.26 4.68
N GLU A 330 -28.04 11.11 5.71
CA GLU A 330 -29.23 11.53 6.43
C GLU A 330 -29.35 13.07 6.39
N TYR A 331 -30.53 13.56 5.97
CA TYR A 331 -30.87 14.99 5.94
C TYR A 331 -32.39 15.17 6.03
N ASP A 332 -32.85 16.04 6.93
CA ASP A 332 -34.26 16.45 7.05
C ASP A 332 -35.27 15.29 7.14
N GLY A 333 -34.89 14.22 7.85
CA GLY A 333 -35.69 13.00 8.01
C GLY A 333 -35.71 12.07 6.77
N LEU A 334 -35.01 12.44 5.70
CA LEU A 334 -34.71 11.59 4.56
C LEU A 334 -33.43 10.80 4.80
N LYS A 335 -33.37 9.59 4.25
CA LYS A 335 -32.17 8.76 4.19
C LYS A 335 -31.96 8.31 2.74
N ASN A 336 -30.70 8.26 2.31
CA ASN A 336 -30.32 7.52 1.11
C ASN A 336 -29.10 6.64 1.40
N THR A 337 -29.00 5.49 0.75
CA THR A 337 -27.90 4.55 0.93
C THR A 337 -27.24 4.28 -0.43
N ASN A 338 -25.92 4.37 -0.45
CA ASN A 338 -25.06 4.13 -1.61
C ASN A 338 -23.96 3.14 -1.24
N GLN A 339 -23.22 2.68 -2.24
CA GLN A 339 -22.03 1.85 -2.07
C GLN A 339 -20.76 2.66 -2.36
N ILE A 340 -19.75 2.48 -1.52
CA ILE A 340 -18.37 2.89 -1.77
C ILE A 340 -17.56 1.62 -2.05
N THR A 341 -16.85 1.58 -3.17
CA THR A 341 -15.94 0.50 -3.53
C THR A 341 -14.52 1.08 -3.65
N VAL A 342 -13.62 0.59 -2.80
CA VAL A 342 -12.19 0.94 -2.85
C VAL A 342 -11.43 -0.24 -3.45
N ASN A 343 -10.82 -0.02 -4.61
CA ASN A 343 -10.01 -1.01 -5.31
C ASN A 343 -8.59 -1.04 -4.73
N LYS A 344 -8.07 -2.24 -4.50
CA LYS A 344 -6.67 -2.46 -4.13
C LYS A 344 -5.74 -2.04 -5.27
N VAL A 345 -4.71 -1.26 -4.96
CA VAL A 345 -3.66 -0.83 -5.90
C VAL A 345 -2.40 -1.63 -5.60
N ILE A 346 -1.77 -2.19 -6.64
CA ILE A 346 -0.43 -2.76 -6.52
C ILE A 346 0.58 -1.60 -6.51
N ARG A 347 1.46 -1.59 -5.52
CA ARG A 347 2.54 -0.62 -5.41
C ARG A 347 3.83 -1.28 -5.89
N HIS A 348 4.49 -0.64 -6.85
CA HIS A 348 5.76 -1.06 -7.43
C HIS A 348 6.90 -0.32 -6.71
N SER A 349 7.37 -0.88 -5.61
CA SER A 349 8.52 -0.34 -4.87
C SER A 349 9.81 -0.85 -5.51
N PRO A 350 10.69 0.04 -6.02
CA PRO A 350 12.01 -0.37 -6.47
C PRO A 350 12.85 -0.83 -5.30
N PHE A 351 13.57 -1.94 -5.49
CA PHE A 351 14.49 -2.49 -4.50
C PHE A 351 15.75 -3.03 -5.16
N SER A 352 16.82 -3.14 -4.37
CA SER A 352 18.07 -3.75 -4.80
C SER A 352 18.81 -4.46 -3.67
N HIS A 353 19.46 -5.56 -4.00
CA HIS A 353 20.41 -6.27 -3.14
C HIS A 353 21.80 -6.13 -3.74
N VAL A 354 22.76 -5.67 -2.94
CA VAL A 354 24.16 -5.48 -3.35
C VAL A 354 25.04 -6.43 -2.58
N THR A 355 25.77 -7.29 -3.29
CA THR A 355 26.88 -8.08 -2.75
C THR A 355 28.19 -7.40 -3.11
N SER A 356 29.03 -7.09 -2.13
CA SER A 356 30.38 -6.56 -2.33
C SER A 356 31.42 -7.64 -2.03
N ILE A 357 32.07 -8.15 -3.08
CA ILE A 357 33.08 -9.22 -3.04
C ILE A 357 34.47 -8.57 -3.00
N PRO A 358 35.38 -8.88 -2.04
CA PRO A 358 36.71 -8.27 -1.99
C PRO A 358 37.52 -8.57 -3.25
N ASN A 359 37.92 -7.53 -4.00
CA ASN A 359 38.66 -7.69 -5.26
C ASN A 359 40.19 -7.79 -5.08
N TYR A 360 40.65 -8.07 -3.86
CA TYR A 360 42.06 -8.14 -3.50
C TYR A 360 42.26 -9.15 -2.37
N VAL A 361 43.51 -9.57 -2.18
CA VAL A 361 43.97 -10.29 -0.99
C VAL A 361 45.19 -9.60 -0.41
N ASN A 362 45.46 -9.86 0.87
CA ASN A 362 46.66 -9.40 1.55
C ASN A 362 47.56 -10.60 1.83
N VAL A 363 48.85 -10.49 1.53
CA VAL A 363 49.86 -11.50 1.85
C VAL A 363 50.97 -10.92 2.73
N THR A 364 51.35 -11.70 3.73
CA THR A 364 52.49 -11.44 4.61
C THR A 364 53.73 -12.07 3.99
N THR A 365 54.87 -11.36 4.07
CA THR A 365 56.17 -11.79 3.54
C THR A 365 57.28 -11.49 4.56
N PRO A 366 58.46 -12.15 4.47
CA PRO A 366 59.55 -11.94 5.43
C PRO A 366 59.95 -10.47 5.60
N TYR A 367 59.96 -9.68 4.52
CA TYR A 367 60.27 -8.26 4.57
C TYR A 367 59.63 -7.49 3.41
N VAL A 368 59.07 -6.31 3.69
CA VAL A 368 58.56 -5.36 2.67
C VAL A 368 59.31 -4.05 2.73
N PHE A 369 59.88 -3.63 1.61
CA PHE A 369 60.70 -2.43 1.53
C PHE A 369 59.84 -1.15 1.53
N HIS A 370 60.36 -0.09 2.16
CA HIS A 370 59.81 1.26 2.00
C HIS A 370 59.77 1.67 0.52
N ASN A 371 58.70 2.37 0.13
CA ASN A 371 58.34 2.78 -1.24
C ASN A 371 57.79 1.69 -2.17
N SER A 372 57.32 0.54 -1.67
CA SER A 372 56.49 -0.36 -2.48
C SER A 372 55.06 0.18 -2.61
N ALA A 373 54.61 0.49 -3.83
CA ALA A 373 53.25 0.97 -4.13
C ALA A 373 52.13 -0.02 -3.72
N TYR A 374 52.49 -1.28 -3.47
CA TYR A 374 51.60 -2.37 -3.09
C TYR A 374 51.64 -2.66 -1.57
N SER A 375 52.40 -1.91 -0.78
CA SER A 375 52.59 -2.19 0.65
C SER A 375 51.49 -1.61 1.55
N LEU A 376 50.99 -2.45 2.47
CA LEU A 376 50.13 -2.04 3.59
C LEU A 376 50.92 -1.94 4.91
N LYS A 377 51.97 -2.75 5.05
CA LYS A 377 52.92 -2.73 6.19
C LYS A 377 54.33 -2.98 5.66
N THR A 378 55.26 -2.07 5.96
CA THR A 378 56.69 -2.18 5.63
C THR A 378 57.49 -2.80 6.79
N GLY A 379 58.70 -3.28 6.52
CA GLY A 379 59.59 -3.93 7.49
C GLY A 379 59.38 -5.45 7.57
N LEU A 380 59.85 -6.05 8.66
CA LEU A 380 59.67 -7.48 8.97
C LEU A 380 58.19 -7.84 9.11
N ASP A 381 57.84 -9.05 8.66
CA ASP A 381 56.47 -9.53 8.52
C ASP A 381 55.58 -8.52 7.80
N GLY A 382 56.12 -7.92 6.74
CA GLY A 382 55.48 -6.88 5.96
C GLY A 382 54.31 -7.44 5.13
N ILE A 383 53.30 -6.59 4.89
CA ILE A 383 52.06 -6.96 4.22
C ILE A 383 52.00 -6.27 2.87
N ILE A 384 51.78 -7.07 1.83
CA ILE A 384 51.57 -6.67 0.44
C ILE A 384 50.11 -6.92 0.08
N ARG A 385 49.49 -5.95 -0.61
CA ARG A 385 48.18 -6.10 -1.24
C ARG A 385 48.35 -6.60 -2.67
N MET A 386 47.62 -7.64 -3.03
CA MET A 386 47.56 -8.20 -4.38
C MET A 386 46.13 -8.11 -4.89
N SER A 387 45.93 -7.53 -6.08
CA SER A 387 44.62 -7.56 -6.74
C SER A 387 44.27 -8.99 -7.16
N LYS A 388 42.99 -9.36 -7.11
CA LYS A 388 42.49 -10.62 -7.66
C LYS A 388 42.08 -10.42 -9.12
N ASN A 389 42.44 -11.34 -9.99
CA ASN A 389 41.86 -11.44 -11.33
C ASN A 389 40.65 -12.37 -11.26
N GLU A 390 39.49 -11.82 -10.93
CA GLU A 390 38.25 -12.58 -10.77
C GLU A 390 37.47 -12.67 -12.09
N VAL A 391 36.82 -13.83 -12.27
CA VAL A 391 35.89 -14.13 -13.36
C VAL A 391 34.49 -14.23 -12.77
N TYR A 392 33.51 -13.57 -13.40
CA TYR A 392 32.10 -13.60 -13.00
C TYR A 392 31.25 -14.07 -14.18
N THR A 393 30.41 -15.08 -13.97
CA THR A 393 29.44 -15.54 -14.97
C THR A 393 28.03 -15.20 -14.49
N ILE A 394 27.38 -14.25 -15.17
CA ILE A 394 26.02 -13.79 -14.89
C ILE A 394 25.05 -14.53 -15.82
N GLN A 395 24.29 -15.47 -15.28
CA GLN A 395 23.24 -16.20 -15.98
C GLN A 395 21.86 -15.62 -15.64
N ILE A 396 21.03 -15.34 -16.66
CA ILE A 396 19.67 -14.82 -16.50
C ILE A 396 18.58 -15.75 -17.07
N SER A 397 18.98 -16.77 -17.85
CA SER A 397 18.13 -17.87 -18.29
C SER A 397 18.98 -19.11 -18.58
N GLU A 398 18.35 -20.25 -18.85
CA GLU A 398 19.02 -21.48 -19.30
C GLU A 398 19.90 -21.29 -20.56
N THR A 399 19.61 -20.26 -21.37
CA THR A 399 20.26 -20.01 -22.66
C THR A 399 21.04 -18.69 -22.73
N LYS A 400 21.04 -17.87 -21.67
CA LYS A 400 21.72 -16.56 -21.64
C LYS A 400 22.61 -16.45 -20.40
N ALA A 401 23.91 -16.50 -20.64
CA ALA A 401 24.96 -16.21 -19.66
C ALA A 401 25.97 -15.22 -20.27
N TYR A 402 26.59 -14.41 -19.42
CA TYR A 402 27.55 -13.37 -19.78
C TYR A 402 28.75 -13.43 -18.85
N VAL A 403 29.96 -13.45 -19.42
CA VAL A 403 31.22 -13.54 -18.66
C VAL A 403 31.86 -12.17 -18.53
N PHE A 404 32.26 -11.83 -17.30
CA PHE A 404 32.95 -10.59 -16.95
C PHE A 404 34.26 -10.88 -16.24
N THR A 405 35.24 -10.01 -16.41
CA THR A 405 36.57 -10.10 -15.78
C THR A 405 37.02 -8.73 -15.28
N GLN A 406 37.84 -8.69 -14.23
CA GLN A 406 38.40 -7.41 -13.77
C GLN A 406 39.36 -6.79 -14.80
N GLU A 407 40.19 -7.64 -15.42
CA GLU A 407 41.15 -7.30 -16.46
C GLU A 407 41.11 -8.35 -17.60
N THR A 408 41.77 -8.07 -18.73
CA THR A 408 41.83 -9.02 -19.86
C THR A 408 42.60 -10.29 -19.50
N ILE A 409 41.91 -11.43 -19.41
CA ILE A 409 42.53 -12.74 -19.18
C ILE A 409 42.76 -13.46 -20.52
N PRO A 410 44.01 -13.83 -20.88
CA PRO A 410 44.30 -14.55 -22.13
C PRO A 410 43.50 -15.86 -22.25
N GLY A 411 42.80 -16.02 -23.37
CA GLY A 411 41.99 -17.22 -23.65
C GLY A 411 40.58 -17.22 -23.03
N VAL A 412 40.16 -16.17 -22.33
CA VAL A 412 38.81 -16.03 -21.76
C VAL A 412 38.02 -14.95 -22.49
N ASP A 413 37.07 -15.36 -23.35
CA ASP A 413 36.13 -14.42 -23.98
C ASP A 413 35.21 -13.81 -22.91
N SER A 414 35.35 -12.50 -22.67
CA SER A 414 34.76 -11.82 -21.52
C SER A 414 34.66 -10.31 -21.71
N THR A 415 33.70 -9.70 -21.02
CA THR A 415 33.58 -8.24 -20.89
C THR A 415 34.42 -7.76 -19.71
N VAL A 416 35.49 -7.01 -19.99
CA VAL A 416 36.31 -6.38 -18.94
C VAL A 416 35.51 -5.28 -18.24
N ILE A 417 35.39 -5.37 -16.91
CA ILE A 417 34.62 -4.43 -16.07
C ILE A 417 35.30 -3.04 -16.07
N GLY A 418 36.60 -3.00 -15.77
CA GLY A 418 37.38 -1.77 -15.70
C GLY A 418 36.70 -0.66 -14.88
N TYR A 419 36.67 0.55 -15.43
CA TYR A 419 36.05 1.74 -14.82
C TYR A 419 34.55 1.93 -15.17
N LYS A 420 33.91 0.93 -15.79
CA LYS A 420 32.49 1.01 -16.19
C LYS A 420 31.62 0.24 -15.21
N THR A 421 30.36 0.64 -15.14
CA THR A 421 29.28 -0.22 -14.65
C THR A 421 28.63 -0.90 -15.84
N HIS A 422 28.30 -2.18 -15.71
CA HIS A 422 27.58 -2.95 -16.72
C HIS A 422 26.26 -3.45 -16.14
N LEU A 423 25.16 -3.25 -16.86
CA LEU A 423 23.84 -3.79 -16.57
C LEU A 423 23.57 -4.97 -17.51
N VAL A 424 23.22 -6.11 -16.94
CA VAL A 424 22.67 -7.31 -17.59
C VAL A 424 21.16 -7.36 -17.33
N PRO A 425 20.31 -6.92 -18.27
CA PRO A 425 18.86 -6.83 -18.05
C PRO A 425 18.19 -8.21 -17.96
N PHE A 426 17.19 -8.37 -17.08
CA PHE A 426 16.48 -9.66 -16.94
C PHE A 426 15.62 -10.06 -18.15
N ASP A 427 15.34 -9.15 -19.08
CA ASP A 427 14.72 -9.46 -20.37
C ASP A 427 15.71 -10.09 -21.39
N GLY A 428 17.01 -10.04 -21.07
CA GLY A 428 18.09 -10.49 -21.94
C GLY A 428 18.25 -9.68 -23.22
N SER A 429 17.95 -8.37 -23.18
CA SER A 429 18.20 -7.41 -24.26
C SER A 429 19.69 -7.11 -24.52
N GLY A 430 20.61 -7.76 -23.78
CA GLY A 430 22.06 -7.61 -23.93
C GLY A 430 22.68 -6.63 -22.93
N ILE A 431 24.02 -6.69 -22.80
CA ILE A 431 24.78 -5.89 -21.83
C ILE A 431 24.71 -4.40 -22.20
N LYS A 432 24.36 -3.56 -21.23
CA LYS A 432 24.41 -2.08 -21.34
C LYS A 432 25.53 -1.57 -20.44
N SER A 433 26.40 -0.69 -20.94
CA SER A 433 27.63 -0.29 -20.24
C SER A 433 27.80 1.23 -20.21
N ASP A 434 28.09 1.81 -19.05
CA ASP A 434 28.30 3.25 -18.88
C ASP A 434 29.33 3.52 -17.76
N TYR A 435 30.04 4.65 -17.83
CA TYR A 435 30.89 5.13 -16.73
C TYR A 435 30.06 5.68 -15.56
N ASN A 436 28.88 6.24 -15.85
CA ASN A 436 27.95 6.74 -14.85
C ASN A 436 26.82 5.73 -14.59
N ARG A 437 26.88 5.04 -13.44
CA ARG A 437 25.84 4.10 -12.96
C ARG A 437 24.42 4.69 -13.01
N ALA A 438 24.26 6.02 -12.85
CA ALA A 438 22.95 6.66 -12.91
C ALA A 438 22.27 6.58 -14.29
N ASN A 439 23.02 6.43 -15.39
CA ASN A 439 22.47 6.31 -16.74
C ASN A 439 21.87 4.92 -17.00
N LEU A 440 22.34 3.89 -16.31
CA LEU A 440 21.87 2.52 -16.46
C LEU A 440 20.54 2.33 -15.72
N LYS A 441 19.42 2.42 -16.46
CA LYS A 441 18.05 2.20 -15.95
C LYS A 441 17.50 0.81 -16.29
N GLY A 442 16.52 0.35 -15.51
CA GLY A 442 15.80 -0.92 -15.71
C GLY A 442 16.30 -2.08 -14.85
N ASP A 443 15.53 -3.17 -14.85
CA ASP A 443 15.74 -4.32 -13.97
C ASP A 443 16.80 -5.28 -14.52
N GLY A 444 17.67 -5.80 -13.66
CA GLY A 444 18.79 -6.66 -14.03
C GLY A 444 19.82 -6.84 -12.93
N ILE A 445 20.96 -7.46 -13.29
CA ILE A 445 22.17 -7.43 -12.47
C ILE A 445 23.07 -6.30 -12.96
N LEU A 446 23.55 -5.44 -12.07
CA LEU A 446 24.66 -4.53 -12.34
C LEU A 446 25.95 -5.09 -11.75
N ILE A 447 27.06 -4.94 -12.48
CA ILE A 447 28.41 -5.28 -12.03
C ILE A 447 29.34 -4.07 -12.23
N SER A 448 30.13 -3.75 -11.20
CA SER A 448 31.16 -2.71 -11.24
C SER A 448 32.32 -3.03 -10.29
N SER A 449 33.54 -2.63 -10.65
CA SER A 449 34.72 -2.77 -9.79
C SER A 449 35.09 -1.44 -9.16
N GLY A 450 35.34 -1.44 -7.85
CA GLY A 450 35.82 -0.30 -7.08
C GLY A 450 37.21 -0.54 -6.49
N VAL A 451 37.67 0.34 -5.60
CA VAL A 451 39.04 0.24 -5.03
C VAL A 451 39.26 -1.02 -4.19
N ASN A 452 38.22 -1.53 -3.52
CA ASN A 452 38.30 -2.63 -2.54
C ASN A 452 37.35 -3.81 -2.82
N TYR A 453 36.38 -3.64 -3.71
CA TYR A 453 35.29 -4.59 -3.92
C TYR A 453 34.83 -4.55 -5.38
N THR A 454 34.44 -5.70 -5.90
CA THR A 454 33.49 -5.78 -7.01
C THR A 454 32.08 -5.81 -6.41
N GLU A 455 31.21 -4.90 -6.86
CA GLU A 455 29.79 -4.89 -6.46
C GLU A 455 28.95 -5.62 -7.51
N ILE A 456 28.13 -6.57 -7.04
CA ILE A 456 27.04 -7.22 -7.77
C ILE A 456 25.72 -6.68 -7.21
N GLU A 457 24.98 -5.90 -8.00
CA GLU A 457 23.69 -5.33 -7.62
C GLU A 457 22.55 -6.04 -8.38
N TYR A 458 21.74 -6.84 -7.68
CA TYR A 458 20.42 -7.20 -8.15
C TYR A 458 19.49 -6.00 -8.04
N ARG A 459 18.80 -5.60 -9.13
CA ARG A 459 17.85 -4.48 -9.12
C ARG A 459 16.53 -4.85 -9.79
N SER A 460 15.42 -4.64 -9.09
CA SER A 460 14.05 -4.93 -9.57
C SER A 460 13.02 -4.01 -8.89
N SER A 461 11.74 -4.24 -9.15
CA SER A 461 10.61 -3.66 -8.41
C SER A 461 9.62 -4.73 -7.97
N THR A 462 8.84 -4.44 -6.92
CA THR A 462 7.78 -5.36 -6.47
C THR A 462 6.68 -5.50 -7.54
N ALA A 463 6.24 -6.74 -7.78
CA ALA A 463 5.13 -7.11 -8.66
C ALA A 463 3.83 -7.34 -7.87
N GLU A 464 3.92 -7.71 -6.59
CA GLU A 464 2.78 -7.82 -5.65
C GLU A 464 2.91 -6.84 -4.47
N ASN A 465 1.84 -6.64 -3.69
CA ASN A 465 1.89 -5.84 -2.45
C ASN A 465 2.53 -6.59 -1.27
N THR A 466 2.68 -7.91 -1.39
CA THR A 466 3.47 -8.75 -0.48
C THR A 466 4.42 -9.51 -1.38
N GLU A 467 5.67 -9.07 -1.46
CA GLU A 467 6.67 -9.61 -2.38
C GLU A 467 7.65 -10.51 -1.61
N PHE A 468 7.96 -11.67 -2.17
CA PHE A 468 9.08 -12.51 -1.74
C PHE A 468 10.28 -12.24 -2.63
N PHE A 469 11.36 -11.70 -2.05
CA PHE A 469 12.68 -11.69 -2.67
C PHE A 469 13.62 -12.54 -1.81
N GLY A 470 14.62 -13.17 -2.42
CA GLY A 470 15.60 -13.93 -1.67
C GLY A 470 16.89 -14.13 -2.44
N MET A 471 17.97 -14.34 -1.71
CA MET A 471 19.24 -14.76 -2.28
C MET A 471 19.91 -15.80 -1.39
N TYR A 472 20.65 -16.71 -2.00
CA TYR A 472 21.54 -17.63 -1.29
C TYR A 472 22.86 -17.79 -2.05
N MET A 473 23.91 -18.18 -1.33
CA MET A 473 25.23 -18.49 -1.89
C MET A 473 25.54 -19.96 -1.69
N ASP A 474 25.86 -20.66 -2.76
CA ASP A 474 26.23 -22.08 -2.75
C ASP A 474 27.43 -22.41 -3.64
N LYS A 475 28.20 -23.39 -3.17
CA LYS A 475 29.42 -23.89 -3.81
C LYS A 475 29.19 -24.22 -5.28
N GLY A 476 29.90 -23.53 -6.15
CA GLY A 476 29.95 -23.82 -7.59
C GLY A 476 31.02 -24.86 -7.96
N MET A 477 31.21 -25.06 -9.26
CA MET A 477 32.27 -25.94 -9.78
C MET A 477 33.66 -25.31 -9.57
N GLN A 478 34.70 -26.13 -9.39
CA GLN A 478 36.10 -25.68 -9.38
C GLN A 478 36.49 -24.60 -8.33
N ASN A 479 35.94 -24.69 -7.11
CA ASN A 479 36.20 -23.73 -6.01
C ASN A 479 35.71 -22.30 -6.33
N SER A 480 34.52 -22.23 -6.94
CA SER A 480 33.76 -21.00 -7.15
C SER A 480 32.59 -20.92 -6.16
N GLU A 481 32.05 -19.72 -5.97
CA GLU A 481 30.79 -19.50 -5.27
C GLU A 481 29.70 -19.03 -6.24
N THR A 482 28.44 -19.35 -5.96
CA THR A 482 27.30 -19.01 -6.83
C THR A 482 26.24 -18.26 -6.05
N ILE A 483 26.01 -17.01 -6.42
CA ILE A 483 24.91 -16.21 -5.87
C ILE A 483 23.64 -16.49 -6.66
N THR A 484 22.66 -17.16 -6.06
CA THR A 484 21.36 -17.43 -6.68
C THR A 484 20.33 -16.41 -6.21
N TYR A 485 19.78 -15.62 -7.14
CA TYR A 485 18.73 -14.62 -6.86
C TYR A 485 17.33 -15.15 -7.23
N VAL A 486 16.42 -15.09 -6.26
CA VAL A 486 15.04 -15.58 -6.33
C VAL A 486 14.07 -14.42 -6.14
N GLN A 487 13.05 -14.31 -7.00
CA GLN A 487 11.92 -13.40 -6.80
C GLN A 487 10.62 -14.19 -7.01
N ASN A 488 9.79 -14.25 -5.97
CA ASN A 488 8.70 -15.21 -5.81
C ASN A 488 9.19 -16.63 -6.14
N ASN A 489 8.45 -17.42 -6.92
CA ASN A 489 8.82 -18.79 -7.26
C ASN A 489 9.84 -18.94 -8.42
N LYS A 490 10.58 -17.89 -8.78
CA LYS A 490 11.46 -17.89 -9.95
C LYS A 490 12.88 -17.49 -9.58
N ILE A 491 13.87 -18.26 -10.05
CA ILE A 491 15.23 -17.75 -10.19
C ILE A 491 15.22 -16.66 -11.26
N LYS A 492 15.83 -15.53 -10.92
CA LYS A 492 15.91 -14.33 -11.76
C LYS A 492 17.29 -14.13 -12.34
N ALA A 493 18.32 -14.52 -11.59
CA ALA A 493 19.69 -14.62 -12.05
C ALA A 493 20.51 -15.57 -11.16
N MET A 494 21.61 -16.06 -11.69
CA MET A 494 22.69 -16.72 -10.95
C MET A 494 24.00 -16.02 -11.30
N VAL A 495 24.84 -15.73 -10.30
CA VAL A 495 26.15 -15.09 -10.50
C VAL A 495 27.21 -15.99 -9.89
N ASN A 496 27.88 -16.77 -10.73
CA ASN A 496 29.01 -17.58 -10.32
C ASN A 496 30.30 -16.75 -10.37
N PHE A 497 31.18 -16.88 -9.38
CA PHE A 497 32.46 -16.15 -9.34
C PHE A 497 33.60 -16.97 -8.74
N TYR A 498 34.81 -16.73 -9.22
CA TYR A 498 36.05 -17.31 -8.69
C TYR A 498 37.27 -16.44 -9.01
N THR A 499 38.34 -16.63 -8.24
CA THR A 499 39.65 -16.02 -8.52
C THR A 499 40.42 -16.89 -9.51
N TYR A 500 40.75 -16.35 -10.69
CA TYR A 500 41.52 -17.05 -11.73
C TYR A 500 43.04 -16.92 -11.48
N SER A 501 43.50 -15.72 -11.09
CA SER A 501 44.91 -15.44 -10.75
C SER A 501 45.02 -14.17 -9.89
N TYR A 502 46.24 -13.69 -9.64
CA TYR A 502 46.52 -12.50 -8.85
C TYR A 502 47.51 -11.57 -9.55
N ASP A 503 47.46 -10.26 -9.25
CA ASP A 503 48.59 -9.36 -9.52
C ASP A 503 49.71 -9.63 -8.51
N GLU A 504 50.70 -10.40 -8.95
CA GLU A 504 51.87 -10.79 -8.17
C GLU A 504 53.04 -9.78 -8.27
N LEU A 505 52.94 -8.69 -9.03
CA LEU A 505 54.09 -7.82 -9.32
C LEU A 505 54.71 -7.22 -8.06
N GLY A 506 53.89 -6.70 -7.15
CA GLY A 506 54.33 -6.17 -5.86
C GLY A 506 55.00 -7.22 -4.97
N LEU A 507 54.51 -8.46 -4.99
CA LEU A 507 55.08 -9.60 -4.27
C LEU A 507 56.45 -9.99 -4.86
N LYS A 508 56.50 -10.23 -6.18
CA LYS A 508 57.70 -10.62 -6.91
C LYS A 508 58.83 -9.60 -6.74
N TYR A 509 58.53 -8.30 -6.79
CA TYR A 509 59.52 -7.24 -6.54
C TYR A 509 60.14 -7.32 -5.14
N ASN A 510 59.32 -7.44 -4.09
CA ASN A 510 59.83 -7.49 -2.71
C ASN A 510 60.64 -8.76 -2.44
N LEU A 511 60.17 -9.92 -2.92
CA LEU A 511 60.90 -11.20 -2.79
C LEU A 511 62.24 -11.18 -3.53
N ALA A 512 62.26 -10.75 -4.80
CA ALA A 512 63.49 -10.64 -5.58
C ALA A 512 64.52 -9.75 -4.86
N LYS A 513 64.07 -8.59 -4.37
CA LYS A 513 64.95 -7.64 -3.65
C LYS A 513 65.43 -8.18 -2.30
N TYR A 514 64.60 -8.92 -1.56
CA TYR A 514 64.97 -9.52 -0.27
C TYR A 514 65.97 -10.67 -0.43
N TYR A 515 65.79 -11.54 -1.43
CA TYR A 515 66.65 -12.69 -1.69
C TYR A 515 67.82 -12.42 -2.67
N GLY A 516 68.05 -11.15 -3.05
CA GLY A 516 69.14 -10.75 -3.94
C GLY A 516 69.05 -11.32 -5.36
N LYS A 517 67.83 -11.52 -5.88
CA LYS A 517 67.53 -12.03 -7.22
C LYS A 517 67.06 -10.92 -8.16
N SER A 518 66.99 -11.20 -9.46
CA SER A 518 66.36 -10.32 -10.44
C SER A 518 64.85 -10.53 -10.50
N LEU A 519 64.07 -9.49 -10.86
CA LEU A 519 62.65 -9.67 -11.15
C LEU A 519 62.44 -10.59 -12.37
N TYR A 520 63.36 -10.55 -13.34
CA TYR A 520 63.33 -11.40 -14.53
C TYR A 520 63.49 -12.90 -14.23
N ASP A 521 64.06 -13.28 -13.06
CA ASP A 521 64.23 -14.68 -12.69
C ASP A 521 62.89 -15.42 -12.54
N PHE A 522 61.80 -14.73 -12.17
CA PHE A 522 60.45 -15.30 -12.08
C PHE A 522 59.89 -15.82 -13.41
N ASN A 523 60.49 -15.46 -14.56
CA ASN A 523 60.07 -15.99 -15.86
C ASN A 523 60.45 -17.47 -16.04
N TYR A 524 61.51 -17.93 -15.37
CA TYR A 524 62.04 -19.29 -15.53
C TYR A 524 62.19 -20.07 -14.22
N LYS A 525 62.33 -19.42 -13.06
CA LYS A 525 62.40 -20.06 -11.73
C LYS A 525 61.04 -20.10 -11.03
N SER A 526 60.87 -21.09 -10.15
CA SER A 526 59.76 -21.22 -9.20
C SER A 526 59.91 -20.30 -7.98
N TYR A 527 58.83 -20.11 -7.22
CA TYR A 527 58.82 -19.36 -5.97
C TYR A 527 59.75 -19.96 -4.90
N ASP A 528 59.92 -21.28 -4.84
CA ASP A 528 60.89 -21.90 -3.92
C ASP A 528 62.33 -21.57 -4.32
N GLU A 529 62.70 -21.70 -5.60
CA GLU A 529 64.03 -21.28 -6.09
C GLU A 529 64.30 -19.77 -5.87
N MET A 530 63.25 -18.95 -5.97
CA MET A 530 63.34 -17.50 -5.72
C MET A 530 63.45 -17.13 -4.25
N THR A 531 63.00 -18.00 -3.34
CA THR A 531 63.02 -17.78 -1.88
C THR A 531 64.03 -18.65 -1.14
N ASN A 532 64.93 -19.34 -1.87
CA ASN A 532 65.87 -20.32 -1.34
C ASN A 532 65.16 -21.43 -0.50
N ASN A 533 64.07 -21.99 -1.03
CA ASN A 533 63.18 -22.99 -0.42
C ASN A 533 62.37 -22.50 0.80
N ASN A 534 61.94 -21.24 0.81
CA ASN A 534 61.14 -20.64 1.89
C ASN A 534 59.80 -20.09 1.38
N ALA A 535 59.21 -20.63 0.31
CA ALA A 535 57.97 -20.08 -0.25
C ALA A 535 56.79 -20.19 0.73
N ASN A 536 56.84 -21.15 1.66
CA ASN A 536 55.91 -21.32 2.78
C ASN A 536 55.88 -20.16 3.82
N THR A 537 56.79 -19.19 3.69
CA THR A 537 56.77 -17.93 4.47
C THR A 537 55.77 -16.92 3.90
N ILE A 538 55.37 -17.08 2.62
CA ILE A 538 54.36 -16.26 1.97
C ILE A 538 52.97 -16.77 2.40
N ARG A 539 52.24 -15.94 3.14
CA ARG A 539 50.99 -16.36 3.82
C ARG A 539 49.87 -15.37 3.59
N PHE A 540 48.63 -15.82 3.46
CA PHE A 540 47.48 -14.91 3.47
C PHE A 540 47.38 -14.21 4.83
N SER A 541 47.40 -12.88 4.87
CA SER A 541 47.45 -12.11 6.12
C SER A 541 46.18 -12.23 6.97
N ALA A 542 45.05 -12.65 6.37
CA ALA A 542 43.77 -12.81 7.06
C ALA A 542 43.67 -14.14 7.84
N THR A 543 44.21 -15.23 7.28
CA THR A 543 44.13 -16.59 7.86
C THR A 543 45.45 -17.08 8.46
N GLY A 544 46.58 -16.48 8.08
CA GLY A 544 47.93 -16.94 8.44
C GLY A 544 48.40 -18.17 7.65
N GLU A 545 47.59 -18.70 6.73
CA GLU A 545 47.89 -19.91 5.98
C GLU A 545 48.86 -19.64 4.81
N PRO A 546 49.75 -20.59 4.46
CA PRO A 546 50.61 -20.46 3.27
C PRO A 546 49.79 -20.30 1.99
N VAL A 547 50.29 -19.51 1.04
CA VAL A 547 49.69 -19.44 -0.30
C VAL A 547 49.97 -20.72 -1.09
N THR A 548 49.02 -21.14 -1.92
CA THR A 548 49.16 -22.33 -2.79
C THR A 548 49.72 -21.92 -4.15
N PHE A 549 50.70 -22.67 -4.67
CA PHE A 549 51.29 -22.46 -5.99
C PHE A 549 50.81 -23.50 -7.00
N ASN A 550 50.93 -23.18 -8.30
CA ASN A 550 50.63 -24.12 -9.37
C ASN A 550 51.63 -25.29 -9.41
N TYR A 551 51.33 -26.31 -10.23
CA TYR A 551 52.16 -27.51 -10.38
C TYR A 551 53.65 -27.21 -10.66
N PHE A 552 53.96 -26.09 -11.32
CA PHE A 552 55.33 -25.67 -11.64
C PHE A 552 55.94 -24.71 -10.60
N GLY A 553 55.20 -24.34 -9.55
CA GLY A 553 55.63 -23.39 -8.52
C GLY A 553 55.82 -21.95 -9.01
N LYS A 554 55.25 -21.54 -10.16
CA LYS A 554 55.55 -20.26 -10.84
C LYS A 554 54.49 -19.17 -10.71
N ALA A 555 53.29 -19.54 -10.28
CA ALA A 555 52.19 -18.62 -9.99
C ALA A 555 51.42 -19.13 -8.78
N ILE A 556 50.80 -18.22 -8.03
CA ILE A 556 49.89 -18.51 -6.94
C ILE A 556 48.56 -18.94 -7.57
N VAL A 557 48.19 -20.20 -7.34
CA VAL A 557 46.85 -20.73 -7.66
C VAL A 557 46.31 -21.37 -6.40
N GLY A 558 45.54 -20.57 -5.67
CA GLY A 558 45.01 -20.92 -4.37
C GLY A 558 43.81 -20.04 -4.07
N TYR A 559 42.75 -20.65 -3.59
CA TYR A 559 41.59 -19.97 -3.04
C TYR A 559 41.85 -19.66 -1.56
N LEU A 560 41.15 -18.65 -1.03
CA LEU A 560 41.06 -18.47 0.41
C LEU A 560 40.17 -19.58 0.98
N LYS A 561 40.53 -20.18 2.12
CA LYS A 561 39.61 -21.07 2.86
C LYS A 561 38.38 -20.35 3.40
N SER A 562 38.48 -19.03 3.61
CA SER A 562 37.34 -18.17 3.92
C SER A 562 37.62 -16.71 3.59
N GLU A 563 36.56 -15.97 3.27
CA GLU A 563 36.62 -14.51 3.13
C GLU A 563 35.34 -13.82 3.64
N ASP A 564 35.52 -12.58 4.13
CA ASP A 564 34.42 -11.72 4.55
C ASP A 564 33.88 -10.92 3.34
N ILE A 565 32.65 -11.21 2.93
CA ILE A 565 31.89 -10.40 1.97
C ILE A 565 30.94 -9.44 2.70
N LYS A 566 30.33 -8.50 1.96
CA LYS A 566 29.27 -7.63 2.49
C LYS A 566 28.01 -7.72 1.64
N THR A 567 26.86 -7.72 2.29
CA THR A 567 25.54 -7.67 1.66
C THR A 567 24.82 -6.40 2.10
N ARG A 568 24.10 -5.74 1.18
CA ARG A 568 23.32 -4.52 1.46
C ARG A 568 21.95 -4.60 0.82
N PHE A 569 20.89 -4.29 1.55
CA PHE A 569 19.54 -4.21 1.00
C PHE A 569 19.02 -2.78 0.98
N ILE A 570 18.37 -2.40 -0.13
CA ILE A 570 17.93 -1.04 -0.40
C ILE A 570 16.49 -1.10 -0.93
N VAL A 571 15.58 -0.30 -0.35
CA VAL A 571 14.18 -0.20 -0.79
C VAL A 571 13.82 1.28 -0.95
N ASN A 572 13.20 1.66 -2.07
CA ASN A 572 12.85 3.05 -2.40
C ASN A 572 14.04 4.05 -2.27
N GLY A 573 15.29 3.59 -2.40
CA GLY A 573 16.50 4.41 -2.21
C GLY A 573 16.91 4.64 -0.73
N ALA A 574 16.24 4.00 0.23
CA ALA A 574 16.72 3.89 1.60
C ALA A 574 17.56 2.62 1.75
N GLU A 575 18.81 2.76 2.21
CA GLU A 575 19.66 1.64 2.63
C GLU A 575 19.16 1.17 4.00
N GLU A 576 18.88 -0.13 4.16
CA GLU A 576 18.16 -0.66 5.33
C GLU A 576 19.05 -1.49 6.27
N LEU A 577 19.98 -2.27 5.72
CA LEU A 577 20.99 -3.03 6.48
C LEU A 577 22.20 -3.38 5.61
N ASP A 578 23.40 -3.19 6.17
CA ASP A 578 24.68 -3.69 5.63
C ASP A 578 25.18 -4.85 6.52
N LYS A 579 25.10 -6.11 6.08
CA LYS A 579 25.58 -7.27 6.87
C LYS A 579 26.90 -7.80 6.33
N SER A 580 27.82 -8.15 7.23
CA SER A 580 29.02 -8.92 6.87
C SER A 580 28.64 -10.39 6.85
N GLU A 581 29.10 -11.14 5.86
CA GLU A 581 28.88 -12.59 5.81
C GLU A 581 30.21 -13.27 5.51
N THR A 582 30.43 -14.47 6.03
CA THR A 582 31.63 -15.27 5.74
C THR A 582 31.28 -16.35 4.74
N ILE A 583 32.02 -16.41 3.64
CA ILE A 583 31.98 -17.52 2.67
C ILE A 583 33.28 -18.32 2.74
N SER A 584 33.24 -19.59 2.36
CA SER A 584 34.34 -20.54 2.46
C SER A 584 34.62 -21.32 1.17
N TYR A 585 33.96 -20.99 0.06
CA TYR A 585 34.09 -21.69 -1.24
C TYR A 585 33.75 -23.20 -1.14
N GLY A 586 32.96 -23.55 -0.10
CA GLY A 586 32.70 -24.91 0.31
C GLY A 586 33.92 -25.72 0.74
N LEU A 587 34.86 -25.08 1.45
CA LEU A 587 36.15 -25.65 1.89
C LEU A 587 36.45 -25.42 3.38
N GLY A 588 35.73 -24.53 4.06
CA GLY A 588 35.88 -24.32 5.49
C GLY A 588 35.37 -25.51 6.31
N GLU A 589 35.95 -25.73 7.49
CA GLU A 589 35.48 -26.78 8.42
C GLU A 589 34.03 -26.56 8.90
N LYS A 590 33.54 -25.32 8.80
CA LYS A 590 32.14 -24.94 9.05
C LYS A 590 31.24 -25.07 7.82
N TYR A 591 31.78 -25.36 6.62
CA TYR A 591 30.95 -25.64 5.45
C TYR A 591 30.30 -27.00 5.59
N ARG A 592 28.97 -27.02 5.57
CA ARG A 592 28.20 -28.23 5.81
C ARG A 592 27.52 -28.63 4.51
N ASN A 593 28.04 -29.69 3.89
CA ASN A 593 27.57 -30.21 2.59
C ASN A 593 26.03 -30.42 2.53
N THR A 594 25.42 -30.63 3.70
CA THR A 594 24.00 -30.88 3.93
C THR A 594 23.13 -29.62 4.09
N PHE A 595 23.69 -28.41 4.30
CA PHE A 595 22.91 -27.16 4.17
C PHE A 595 22.68 -26.83 2.69
N GLY A 596 23.68 -27.06 1.84
CA GLY A 596 23.64 -26.73 0.41
C GLY A 596 23.67 -25.22 0.12
N PHE A 597 24.06 -24.40 1.10
CA PHE A 597 24.36 -22.97 0.98
C PHE A 597 25.22 -22.53 2.19
N GLU A 598 25.98 -21.45 2.04
CA GLU A 598 26.78 -20.82 3.11
C GLU A 598 26.08 -19.62 3.74
N VAL A 599 25.34 -18.88 2.90
CA VAL A 599 24.62 -17.65 3.25
C VAL A 599 23.26 -17.71 2.57
N LEU A 600 22.21 -17.33 3.31
CA LEU A 600 20.84 -17.27 2.82
C LEU A 600 20.12 -16.07 3.44
N GLN A 601 19.51 -15.24 2.60
CA GLN A 601 18.82 -14.02 2.99
C GLN A 601 17.46 -13.93 2.26
N GLY A 602 16.37 -14.18 2.98
CA GLY A 602 14.99 -14.05 2.49
C GLY A 602 14.35 -12.75 2.98
N TYR A 603 13.77 -11.99 2.07
CA TYR A 603 13.15 -10.70 2.33
C TYR A 603 11.65 -10.73 2.05
N ALA A 604 10.84 -10.39 3.04
CA ALA A 604 9.44 -10.03 2.86
C ALA A 604 9.34 -8.51 2.66
N ILE A 605 8.97 -8.07 1.46
CA ILE A 605 8.81 -6.65 1.11
C ILE A 605 7.32 -6.32 1.07
N LEU A 606 6.87 -5.44 1.97
CA LEU A 606 5.47 -5.31 2.36
C LEU A 606 4.93 -3.92 2.04
N ASN A 607 4.10 -3.88 1.00
CA ASN A 607 3.36 -2.72 0.52
C ASN A 607 1.88 -2.75 0.90
N GLU A 608 1.49 -3.59 1.86
CA GLU A 608 0.18 -3.57 2.51
C GLU A 608 0.25 -4.12 3.92
N LYS A 609 -0.80 -3.89 4.72
CA LYS A 609 -0.97 -4.56 6.01
C LYS A 609 -1.13 -6.07 5.79
N VAL A 610 -0.35 -6.87 6.51
CA VAL A 610 -0.41 -8.34 6.44
C VAL A 610 -1.61 -8.82 7.27
N THR A 611 -2.50 -9.54 6.62
CA THR A 611 -3.69 -10.12 7.24
C THR A 611 -3.54 -11.64 7.35
N LYS A 612 -4.36 -12.26 8.22
CA LYS A 612 -4.51 -13.72 8.27
C LYS A 612 -4.75 -14.34 6.88
N SER A 613 -5.56 -13.71 6.03
CA SER A 613 -5.83 -14.19 4.67
C SER A 613 -4.63 -14.09 3.71
N ILE A 614 -3.72 -13.13 3.90
CA ILE A 614 -2.46 -13.06 3.16
C ILE A 614 -1.54 -14.20 3.59
N LEU A 615 -1.41 -14.43 4.90
CA LEU A 615 -0.58 -15.50 5.47
C LEU A 615 -1.10 -16.90 5.06
N GLU A 616 -2.43 -17.11 5.08
CA GLU A 616 -3.08 -18.32 4.57
C GLU A 616 -2.88 -18.51 3.06
N SER A 617 -2.99 -17.44 2.27
CA SER A 617 -2.76 -17.48 0.82
C SER A 617 -1.31 -17.85 0.48
N TRP A 618 -0.33 -17.32 1.21
CA TRP A 618 1.07 -17.71 1.04
C TRP A 618 1.31 -19.14 1.49
N ASN A 619 0.88 -19.54 2.69
CA ASN A 619 0.97 -20.93 3.17
C ASN A 619 0.44 -21.95 2.13
N ALA A 620 -0.68 -21.65 1.46
CA ALA A 620 -1.23 -22.47 0.38
C ALA A 620 -0.37 -22.55 -0.89
N LYS A 621 0.46 -21.54 -1.19
CA LYS A 621 1.46 -21.57 -2.28
C LYS A 621 2.67 -22.46 -1.98
N GLY A 622 2.86 -22.92 -0.73
CA GLY A 622 4.10 -23.52 -0.25
C GLY A 622 4.66 -24.67 -1.11
N SER A 623 3.80 -25.56 -1.63
CA SER A 623 4.21 -26.70 -2.48
C SER A 623 5.00 -26.31 -3.73
N ALA A 624 4.85 -25.07 -4.24
CA ALA A 624 5.62 -24.56 -5.36
C ALA A 624 7.09 -24.22 -5.03
N TYR A 625 7.45 -24.17 -3.74
CA TYR A 625 8.77 -23.76 -3.24
C TYR A 625 9.57 -24.91 -2.59
N LEU A 626 8.90 -25.96 -2.11
CA LEU A 626 9.52 -27.06 -1.34
C LEU A 626 10.35 -28.05 -2.19
N SER A 627 10.39 -27.91 -3.53
CA SER A 627 11.06 -28.87 -4.42
C SER A 627 12.58 -28.69 -4.56
N ARG A 628 13.14 -27.60 -4.03
CA ARG A 628 14.56 -27.23 -4.18
C ARG A 628 15.12 -26.70 -2.87
N LEU A 629 16.22 -27.29 -2.38
CA LEU A 629 16.74 -27.07 -1.01
C LEU A 629 16.94 -25.58 -0.65
N GLY A 630 17.66 -24.80 -1.46
CA GLY A 630 17.89 -23.36 -1.20
C GLY A 630 16.60 -22.52 -1.26
N ILE A 631 15.72 -22.80 -2.24
CA ILE A 631 14.43 -22.08 -2.37
C ILE A 631 13.48 -22.43 -1.23
N MET A 632 13.46 -23.69 -0.78
CA MET A 632 12.67 -24.15 0.36
C MET A 632 13.06 -23.41 1.63
N ASN A 633 14.36 -23.28 1.92
CA ASN A 633 14.84 -22.56 3.10
C ASN A 633 14.59 -21.05 3.02
N LEU A 634 14.80 -20.43 1.85
CA LEU A 634 14.43 -19.03 1.62
C LEU A 634 12.93 -18.80 1.85
N TYR A 635 12.10 -19.73 1.37
CA TYR A 635 10.66 -19.67 1.56
C TYR A 635 10.25 -19.85 3.02
N GLY A 636 10.93 -20.72 3.77
CA GLY A 636 10.78 -20.85 5.22
C GLY A 636 11.04 -19.54 5.97
N MET A 637 12.18 -18.90 5.69
CA MET A 637 12.53 -17.61 6.29
C MET A 637 11.62 -16.47 5.85
N PHE A 638 11.13 -16.49 4.60
CA PHE A 638 10.09 -15.57 4.12
C PHE A 638 8.76 -15.77 4.87
N MET A 639 8.34 -17.01 5.13
CA MET A 639 7.12 -17.30 5.89
C MET A 639 7.24 -16.85 7.36
N ALA A 640 8.40 -17.07 8.00
CA ALA A 640 8.69 -16.52 9.32
C ALA A 640 8.65 -14.98 9.34
N SER A 641 9.21 -14.34 8.30
CA SER A 641 9.15 -12.89 8.10
C SER A 641 7.70 -12.40 7.93
N LEU A 642 6.88 -13.10 7.16
CA LEU A 642 5.48 -12.75 6.92
C LEU A 642 4.61 -12.95 8.17
N GLU A 643 4.88 -13.98 8.98
CA GLU A 643 4.25 -14.18 10.29
C GLU A 643 4.61 -13.06 11.28
N THR A 644 5.90 -12.69 11.33
CA THR A 644 6.41 -11.57 12.14
C THR A 644 5.68 -10.27 11.81
N ALA A 645 5.50 -9.97 10.51
CA ALA A 645 4.72 -8.83 10.07
C ALA A 645 3.25 -8.90 10.47
N TRP A 646 2.61 -10.08 10.37
CA TRP A 646 1.22 -10.27 10.77
C TRP A 646 1.01 -10.06 12.27
N ILE A 647 1.90 -10.60 13.11
CA ILE A 647 1.84 -10.43 14.57
C ILE A 647 2.09 -8.96 14.95
N ALA A 648 3.05 -8.30 14.31
CA ALA A 648 3.30 -6.87 14.50
C ALA A 648 2.09 -6.01 14.09
N ASP A 649 1.45 -6.32 12.97
CA ASP A 649 0.26 -5.62 12.48
C ASP A 649 -0.98 -5.85 13.38
N GLU A 650 -1.12 -7.03 14.00
CA GLU A 650 -2.20 -7.26 14.97
C GLU A 650 -1.93 -6.59 16.31
N ASN A 651 -0.68 -6.58 16.78
CA ASN A 651 -0.26 -5.81 17.94
C ASN A 651 -0.53 -4.30 17.74
N ALA A 652 -0.19 -3.79 16.55
CA ALA A 652 -0.52 -2.43 16.13
C ALA A 652 -2.04 -2.18 16.09
N ASN A 653 -2.88 -3.15 15.70
CA ASN A 653 -4.35 -3.00 15.75
C ASN A 653 -4.89 -2.87 17.17
N GLN A 654 -4.29 -3.55 18.15
CA GLN A 654 -4.68 -3.42 19.55
C GLN A 654 -4.20 -2.07 20.12
N HIS A 655 -2.92 -1.71 19.93
CA HIS A 655 -2.39 -0.41 20.35
C HIS A 655 -3.12 0.78 19.69
N ALA A 656 -3.64 0.63 18.48
CA ALA A 656 -4.46 1.64 17.82
C ALA A 656 -5.73 1.97 18.64
N LYS A 657 -6.39 0.94 19.19
CA LYS A 657 -7.56 1.10 20.06
C LYS A 657 -7.15 1.73 21.39
N ASP A 658 -6.11 1.18 22.02
CA ASP A 658 -5.62 1.60 23.34
C ASP A 658 -5.22 3.09 23.35
N PHE A 659 -4.57 3.57 22.28
CA PHE A 659 -4.17 4.98 22.12
C PHE A 659 -5.18 5.83 21.33
N SER A 660 -6.35 5.29 20.95
CA SER A 660 -7.36 5.99 20.15
C SER A 660 -6.79 6.66 18.88
N VAL A 661 -5.87 5.95 18.20
CA VAL A 661 -5.28 6.35 16.91
C VAL A 661 -5.75 5.42 15.79
N SER A 662 -5.57 5.84 14.54
CA SER A 662 -5.71 4.97 13.38
C SER A 662 -4.42 4.96 12.58
N TRP A 663 -4.03 3.80 12.05
CA TRP A 663 -2.83 3.67 11.22
C TRP A 663 -3.13 2.90 9.93
N LYS A 664 -2.26 3.08 8.93
CA LYS A 664 -2.19 2.27 7.71
C LYS A 664 -0.73 2.13 7.27
N ARG A 665 -0.39 1.06 6.53
CA ARG A 665 0.95 0.90 5.97
C ARG A 665 1.10 1.84 4.76
N ALA A 666 1.74 2.99 4.94
CA ALA A 666 1.89 4.01 3.90
C ALA A 666 3.23 3.92 3.17
N SER A 667 4.29 3.51 3.85
CA SER A 667 5.60 3.20 3.25
C SER A 667 5.79 1.69 3.18
N THR A 668 6.74 1.23 2.37
CA THR A 668 7.15 -0.18 2.38
C THR A 668 7.71 -0.56 3.76
N ALA A 669 7.43 -1.79 4.21
CA ALA A 669 8.12 -2.39 5.34
C ALA A 669 8.90 -3.61 4.87
N THR A 670 10.07 -3.84 5.44
CA THR A 670 10.97 -4.92 5.02
C THR A 670 11.37 -5.76 6.22
N ILE A 671 11.26 -7.08 6.08
CA ILE A 671 11.72 -8.04 7.07
C ILE A 671 12.68 -9.03 6.39
N LEU A 672 13.88 -9.16 6.95
CA LEU A 672 14.92 -10.09 6.55
C LEU A 672 14.93 -11.28 7.51
N GLY A 673 14.65 -12.48 7.02
CA GLY A 673 15.00 -13.73 7.67
C GLY A 673 16.21 -14.35 6.98
N GLY A 674 17.26 -14.65 7.73
CA GLY A 674 18.49 -15.21 7.17
C GLY A 674 19.09 -16.35 7.97
N ILE A 675 19.95 -17.11 7.30
CA ILE A 675 20.73 -18.22 7.84
C ILE A 675 22.14 -18.09 7.28
N ASN A 676 23.16 -18.19 8.13
CA ASN A 676 24.55 -18.33 7.71
C ASN A 676 25.22 -19.51 8.44
N LEU A 677 26.55 -19.62 8.36
CA LEU A 677 27.31 -20.74 8.94
C LEU A 677 27.21 -20.90 10.47
N GLU A 678 26.72 -19.87 11.19
CA GLU A 678 26.67 -19.84 12.66
C GLU A 678 25.28 -19.52 13.23
N ASP A 679 24.55 -18.59 12.59
CA ASP A 679 23.33 -18.00 13.15
C ASP A 679 22.13 -18.13 12.19
N THR A 680 20.96 -18.41 12.76
CA THR A 680 19.64 -18.16 12.13
C THR A 680 19.04 -16.91 12.75
N TYR A 681 18.66 -15.92 11.94
CA TYR A 681 18.30 -14.58 12.41
C TYR A 681 17.07 -13.99 11.70
N LEU A 682 16.38 -13.07 12.37
CA LEU A 682 15.17 -12.42 11.86
C LEU A 682 15.13 -10.95 12.25
N HIS A 683 14.98 -10.06 11.27
CA HIS A 683 15.12 -8.60 11.41
C HIS A 683 14.07 -7.83 10.63
N ILE A 684 13.24 -7.09 11.33
CA ILE A 684 12.49 -5.96 10.81
C ILE A 684 13.48 -4.82 10.58
N LEU A 685 13.68 -4.46 9.30
CA LEU A 685 14.74 -3.53 8.95
C LEU A 685 14.39 -2.06 9.23
N ASN A 686 13.10 -1.72 9.15
CA ASN A 686 12.55 -0.40 9.42
C ASN A 686 11.63 -0.38 10.65
N SER A 687 12.07 0.32 11.70
CA SER A 687 11.43 0.37 13.03
C SER A 687 10.00 0.92 13.04
N ASP A 688 9.62 1.70 12.03
CA ASP A 688 8.28 2.27 11.88
C ASP A 688 7.28 1.31 11.22
N MET A 689 7.74 0.16 10.69
CA MET A 689 6.96 -0.75 9.86
C MET A 689 6.20 -0.03 8.73
N GLY A 690 6.74 1.08 8.21
CA GLY A 690 6.10 1.93 7.21
C GLY A 690 4.72 2.48 7.63
N MET A 691 4.43 2.54 8.93
CA MET A 691 3.11 2.92 9.46
C MET A 691 2.91 4.44 9.45
N LYS A 692 1.91 4.91 8.69
CA LYS A 692 1.37 6.27 8.84
C LYS A 692 0.24 6.25 9.86
N VAL A 693 0.43 6.99 10.94
CA VAL A 693 -0.46 7.02 12.11
C VAL A 693 -1.14 8.38 12.19
N SER A 694 -2.44 8.41 12.49
CA SER A 694 -3.26 9.61 12.65
C SER A 694 -3.93 9.60 14.03
N GLY A 695 -3.82 10.70 14.76
CA GLY A 695 -4.30 10.86 16.14
C GLY A 695 -3.73 12.14 16.76
N SER A 696 -3.81 12.28 18.10
CA SER A 696 -3.07 13.35 18.79
C SER A 696 -1.57 13.09 18.72
N ALA A 697 -0.75 14.14 18.73
CA ALA A 697 0.71 14.01 18.62
C ALA A 697 1.32 13.13 19.73
N GLU A 698 0.84 13.26 20.97
CA GLU A 698 1.26 12.39 22.09
C GLU A 698 0.91 10.92 21.82
N ASN A 699 -0.33 10.63 21.45
CA ASN A 699 -0.79 9.25 21.23
C ASN A 699 -0.09 8.61 20.02
N VAL A 700 0.22 9.39 18.97
CA VAL A 700 1.01 8.94 17.81
C VAL A 700 2.43 8.58 18.22
N LYS A 701 3.11 9.41 19.02
CA LYS A 701 4.46 9.08 19.54
C LYS A 701 4.43 7.81 20.40
N MET A 702 3.41 7.66 21.26
CA MET A 702 3.29 6.48 22.13
C MET A 702 3.01 5.19 21.37
N PHE A 703 2.11 5.27 20.39
CA PHE A 703 1.83 4.18 19.47
C PHE A 703 3.10 3.74 18.72
N LYS A 704 3.88 4.70 18.20
CA LYS A 704 5.15 4.40 17.53
C LYS A 704 6.10 3.69 18.49
N MET A 705 6.36 4.27 19.66
CA MET A 705 7.32 3.77 20.65
C MET A 705 7.01 2.34 21.12
N ILE A 706 5.77 2.04 21.48
CA ILE A 706 5.44 0.73 22.04
C ILE A 706 5.44 -0.36 20.96
N ASN A 707 5.04 -0.04 19.73
CA ASN A 707 5.15 -0.99 18.62
C ASN A 707 6.62 -1.22 18.24
N SER A 708 7.43 -0.16 18.08
CA SER A 708 8.84 -0.27 17.71
C SER A 708 9.71 -0.91 18.80
N LEU A 709 9.39 -0.70 20.08
CA LEU A 709 10.10 -1.36 21.19
C LEU A 709 9.81 -2.87 21.22
N ASN A 710 8.60 -3.31 20.85
CA ASN A 710 8.21 -4.71 20.99
C ASN A 710 8.61 -5.60 19.80
N LEU A 711 9.22 -5.06 18.74
CA LEU A 711 9.58 -5.81 17.55
C LEU A 711 10.53 -7.01 17.83
N PRO A 712 11.60 -6.89 18.64
CA PRO A 712 12.50 -8.02 18.92
C PRO A 712 11.82 -9.20 19.63
N ASN A 713 10.82 -8.93 20.47
CA ASN A 713 10.03 -9.96 21.14
C ASN A 713 9.15 -10.75 20.15
N ILE A 714 8.74 -10.12 19.05
CA ILE A 714 7.94 -10.78 18.00
C ILE A 714 8.85 -11.66 17.15
N GLU A 715 10.03 -11.17 16.80
CA GLU A 715 11.07 -11.94 16.09
C GLU A 715 11.53 -13.14 16.92
N GLU A 716 11.81 -12.94 18.22
CA GLU A 716 12.14 -14.01 19.18
C GLU A 716 11.03 -15.07 19.24
N TYR A 717 9.77 -14.65 19.30
CA TYR A 717 8.64 -15.58 19.36
C TYR A 717 8.51 -16.44 18.11
N VAL A 718 8.71 -15.86 16.92
CA VAL A 718 8.65 -16.62 15.66
C VAL A 718 9.87 -17.52 15.50
N LEU A 719 11.07 -17.06 15.87
CA LEU A 719 12.28 -17.87 15.87
C LEU A 719 12.20 -19.03 16.88
N LYS A 720 11.51 -18.87 18.00
CA LYS A 720 11.37 -19.93 19.01
C LYS A 720 10.79 -21.24 18.46
N ALA A 721 9.92 -21.18 17.44
CA ALA A 721 9.41 -22.37 16.76
C ALA A 721 10.52 -23.26 16.16
N ALA A 722 11.66 -22.66 15.79
CA ALA A 722 12.87 -23.37 15.38
C ALA A 722 13.77 -23.73 16.58
N SER A 723 13.97 -22.83 17.54
CA SER A 723 14.90 -23.07 18.68
C SER A 723 14.44 -24.21 19.61
N ASP A 724 13.13 -24.34 19.87
CA ASP A 724 12.57 -25.41 20.71
C ASP A 724 12.89 -26.82 20.17
N ARG A 725 13.20 -26.95 18.87
CA ARG A 725 13.63 -28.21 18.25
C ARG A 725 15.06 -28.61 18.59
N TYR A 726 15.95 -27.63 18.77
CA TYR A 726 17.38 -27.83 18.97
C TYR A 726 17.81 -27.72 20.43
N SER A 727 16.91 -27.27 21.31
CA SER A 727 17.26 -26.84 22.67
C SER A 727 18.29 -25.69 22.68
N ASP A 728 18.41 -24.96 21.57
CA ASP A 728 19.23 -23.76 21.46
C ASP A 728 18.50 -22.57 22.10
N GLU A 729 19.24 -21.72 22.81
CA GLU A 729 18.71 -20.52 23.44
C GLU A 729 18.50 -19.40 22.39
N THR A 730 17.30 -18.81 22.36
CA THR A 730 17.05 -17.59 21.58
C THR A 730 17.70 -16.38 22.25
N ASN A 731 18.61 -15.70 21.55
CA ASN A 731 19.17 -14.44 22.02
C ASN A 731 18.36 -13.27 21.47
N SER A 732 17.66 -12.58 22.36
CA SER A 732 16.86 -11.40 22.07
C SER A 732 17.53 -10.15 22.63
N SER A 733 17.80 -9.20 21.73
CA SER A 733 18.44 -7.91 22.05
C SER A 733 17.69 -7.13 23.14
N LEU A 734 16.36 -7.26 23.19
CA LEU A 734 15.53 -6.62 24.21
C LEU A 734 15.55 -7.40 25.53
N SER A 735 15.44 -8.72 25.51
CA SER A 735 15.48 -9.56 26.72
C SER A 735 16.80 -9.38 27.48
N ASN A 736 17.93 -9.32 26.77
CA ASN A 736 19.25 -9.03 27.33
C ASN A 736 19.28 -7.66 28.02
N LEU A 737 18.79 -6.61 27.34
CA LEU A 737 18.77 -5.26 27.89
C LEU A 737 17.82 -5.14 29.10
N LEU A 738 16.66 -5.79 29.06
CA LEU A 738 15.69 -5.79 30.16
C LEU A 738 16.24 -6.47 31.41
N ASN A 739 16.96 -7.58 31.26
CA ASN A 739 17.67 -8.24 32.36
C ASN A 739 18.76 -7.33 32.94
N SER A 740 19.54 -6.66 32.08
CA SER A 740 20.56 -5.72 32.51
C SER A 740 19.99 -4.46 33.18
N ILE A 741 18.81 -3.99 32.76
CA ILE A 741 18.06 -2.93 33.46
C ILE A 741 17.57 -3.42 34.82
N ALA A 742 16.96 -4.61 34.89
CA ALA A 742 16.44 -5.19 36.13
C ALA A 742 17.54 -5.49 37.16
N THR A 743 18.74 -5.83 36.71
CA THR A 743 19.92 -6.07 37.56
C THR A 743 20.77 -4.81 37.81
N GLY A 744 20.39 -3.65 37.27
CA GLY A 744 21.12 -2.38 37.44
C GLY A 744 22.43 -2.26 36.65
N ASN A 745 22.74 -3.25 35.79
CA ASN A 745 23.97 -3.34 35.02
C ASN A 745 23.86 -2.66 33.64
N TYR A 746 23.56 -1.36 33.60
CA TYR A 746 23.35 -0.66 32.33
C TYR A 746 23.87 0.78 32.36
N SER A 747 23.95 1.43 31.19
CA SER A 747 24.26 2.87 31.09
C SER A 747 23.31 3.58 30.11
N ILE A 748 23.20 4.91 30.24
CA ILE A 748 22.36 5.76 29.39
C ILE A 748 23.22 6.87 28.76
N THR A 749 22.88 7.29 27.54
CA THR A 749 23.47 8.47 26.89
C THR A 749 22.42 9.20 26.08
N GLN A 750 22.46 10.52 26.02
CA GLN A 750 21.63 11.31 25.10
C GLN A 750 22.51 12.10 24.14
N LEU A 751 22.20 12.04 22.85
CA LEU A 751 22.81 12.82 21.77
C LEU A 751 21.69 13.47 20.95
N GLY A 752 21.49 14.78 21.13
CA GLY A 752 20.36 15.50 20.53
C GLY A 752 19.01 14.88 20.92
N GLU A 753 18.23 14.49 19.90
CA GLU A 753 16.91 13.85 20.07
C GLU A 753 17.00 12.35 20.41
N LEU A 754 18.20 11.76 20.41
CA LEU A 754 18.43 10.33 20.52
C LEU A 754 18.82 9.95 21.96
N LEU A 755 18.07 9.06 22.58
CA LEU A 755 18.36 8.46 23.88
C LEU A 755 18.82 7.02 23.68
N TYR A 756 20.00 6.69 24.18
CA TYR A 756 20.61 5.36 24.14
C TYR A 756 20.56 4.74 25.54
N VAL A 757 20.27 3.45 25.61
CA VAL A 757 20.34 2.62 26.82
C VAL A 757 21.16 1.38 26.46
N PHE A 758 22.17 1.03 27.26
CA PHE A 758 23.17 0.00 26.97
C PHE A 758 23.22 -1.05 28.08
N ASP A 759 23.23 -2.34 27.75
CA ASP A 759 23.42 -3.44 28.72
C ASP A 759 24.87 -3.54 29.27
N GLY A 760 25.79 -2.72 28.76
CA GLY A 760 27.20 -2.75 29.10
C GLY A 760 27.96 -3.99 28.62
N ASN A 761 27.33 -4.83 27.80
CA ASN A 761 27.93 -5.93 27.07
C ASN A 761 27.86 -5.59 25.57
N ASN A 762 26.72 -5.90 24.93
CA ASN A 762 26.58 -6.01 23.48
C ASN A 762 25.24 -5.45 22.94
N SER A 763 24.26 -5.12 23.78
CA SER A 763 22.90 -4.75 23.37
C SER A 763 22.52 -3.32 23.76
N SER A 764 21.75 -2.65 22.90
CA SER A 764 21.25 -1.29 23.13
C SER A 764 19.80 -1.09 22.71
N ILE A 765 19.04 -0.31 23.48
CA ILE A 765 17.91 0.46 22.95
C ILE A 765 18.44 1.81 22.47
N VAL A 766 17.99 2.24 21.30
CA VAL A 766 18.03 3.63 20.86
C VAL A 766 16.59 4.12 20.74
N LEU A 767 16.27 5.31 21.23
CA LEU A 767 14.95 5.94 21.19
C LEU A 767 15.04 7.36 20.66
N ASN A 768 14.27 7.68 19.61
CA ASN A 768 14.07 9.05 19.18
C ASN A 768 12.95 9.71 20.00
N THR A 769 13.30 10.70 20.80
CA THR A 769 12.35 11.43 21.67
C THR A 769 11.37 12.34 20.91
N THR A 770 11.70 12.73 19.68
CA THR A 770 10.87 13.57 18.82
C THR A 770 9.85 12.76 18.02
N SER A 771 10.26 11.71 17.30
CA SER A 771 9.36 10.87 16.50
C SER A 771 8.69 9.75 17.30
N GLY A 772 9.25 9.39 18.46
CA GLY A 772 8.81 8.27 19.29
C GLY A 772 9.28 6.90 18.81
N LEU A 773 10.04 6.80 17.72
CA LEU A 773 10.55 5.50 17.23
C LEU A 773 11.73 5.00 18.05
N SER A 774 11.84 3.67 18.19
CA SER A 774 12.96 3.01 18.85
C SER A 774 13.53 1.88 18.00
N ASN A 775 14.84 1.69 18.06
CA ASN A 775 15.51 0.47 17.61
C ASN A 775 16.06 -0.26 18.83
N VAL A 776 16.10 -1.59 18.73
CA VAL A 776 16.87 -2.43 19.65
C VAL A 776 17.91 -3.16 18.81
N ILE A 777 19.18 -3.13 19.23
CA ILE A 777 20.29 -3.63 18.44
C ILE A 777 21.24 -4.42 19.33
N MET A 778 21.65 -5.59 18.88
CA MET A 778 22.64 -6.46 19.52
C MET A 778 23.85 -6.62 18.59
N SER A 779 25.05 -6.42 19.11
CA SER A 779 26.31 -6.75 18.44
C SER A 779 26.74 -8.16 18.81
N ASN A 780 27.23 -8.96 17.87
CA ASN A 780 27.92 -10.21 18.18
C ASN A 780 29.16 -10.33 17.30
N GLY A 781 30.36 -10.15 17.88
CA GLY A 781 31.61 -10.15 17.13
C GLY A 781 31.64 -9.07 16.04
N LYS A 782 31.66 -9.50 14.76
CA LYS A 782 31.62 -8.62 13.58
C LYS A 782 30.20 -8.19 13.18
N ASP A 783 29.18 -8.85 13.73
CA ASP A 783 27.80 -8.73 13.27
C ASP A 783 26.93 -7.81 14.14
N VAL A 784 25.91 -7.24 13.49
CA VAL A 784 24.96 -6.29 14.07
C VAL A 784 23.54 -6.77 13.74
N TYR A 785 22.84 -7.24 14.76
CA TYR A 785 21.49 -7.80 14.68
C TYR A 785 20.48 -6.76 15.18
N LYS A 786 19.49 -6.37 14.34
CA LYS A 786 18.42 -5.41 14.69
C LYS A 786 17.24 -6.05 15.47
N GLY A 787 17.48 -7.19 16.11
CA GLY A 787 16.40 -8.10 16.48
C GLY A 787 16.82 -9.27 17.36
N SER A 788 16.45 -10.48 16.92
CA SER A 788 16.77 -11.74 17.58
C SER A 788 17.52 -12.73 16.66
N ALA A 789 18.30 -13.61 17.28
CA ALA A 789 19.06 -14.66 16.60
C ALA A 789 19.10 -15.96 17.43
N ILE A 790 19.30 -17.09 16.75
CA ILE A 790 19.60 -18.40 17.32
C ILE A 790 21.01 -18.77 16.83
N HIS A 791 21.91 -19.06 17.77
CA HIS A 791 23.24 -19.56 17.46
C HIS A 791 23.22 -21.09 17.45
N THR A 792 23.35 -21.71 16.29
CA THR A 792 23.10 -23.16 16.11
C THR A 792 24.36 -23.99 16.30
N LYS A 793 24.35 -24.90 17.28
CA LYS A 793 25.51 -25.74 17.62
C LYS A 793 25.57 -27.08 16.86
N ASP A 794 24.41 -27.64 16.50
CA ASP A 794 24.26 -29.00 15.97
C ASP A 794 24.15 -29.09 14.44
N ASP A 795 24.20 -30.32 13.89
CA ASP A 795 24.44 -30.55 12.46
C ASP A 795 23.25 -30.98 11.57
N CYS A 796 22.89 -30.06 10.66
CA CYS A 796 22.38 -30.24 9.29
C CYS A 796 21.12 -31.05 8.95
N CYS A 797 20.87 -32.25 9.49
CA CYS A 797 19.73 -33.09 9.06
C CYS A 797 18.35 -32.43 9.29
N SER A 798 18.34 -31.37 10.08
CA SER A 798 17.17 -30.66 10.58
C SER A 798 16.89 -29.33 9.85
N VAL A 799 17.86 -28.73 9.15
CA VAL A 799 17.63 -27.49 8.39
C VAL A 799 16.71 -27.72 7.19
N CYS A 800 16.74 -28.90 6.57
CA CYS A 800 15.72 -29.35 5.62
C CYS A 800 14.28 -29.29 6.19
N GLN A 801 14.14 -29.28 7.52
CA GLN A 801 12.87 -29.21 8.22
C GLN A 801 12.57 -27.82 8.81
N LEU A 802 13.53 -26.89 8.92
CA LEU A 802 13.27 -25.51 9.39
C LEU A 802 12.14 -24.84 8.62
N ALA A 803 12.16 -24.95 7.29
CA ALA A 803 11.08 -24.41 6.45
C ALA A 803 9.72 -25.07 6.75
N SER A 804 9.71 -26.37 7.06
CA SER A 804 8.52 -27.09 7.52
C SER A 804 8.07 -26.60 8.89
N ASP A 805 9.01 -26.38 9.83
CA ASP A 805 8.74 -25.94 11.19
C ASP A 805 8.18 -24.51 11.23
N PHE A 806 8.74 -23.57 10.48
CA PHE A 806 8.16 -22.22 10.34
C PHE A 806 6.76 -22.29 9.70
N VAL A 807 6.59 -23.06 8.63
CA VAL A 807 5.27 -23.26 7.98
C VAL A 807 4.25 -23.94 8.91
N ASN A 808 4.68 -24.84 9.78
CA ASN A 808 3.82 -25.54 10.73
C ASN A 808 3.57 -24.70 11.99
N GLY A 809 4.53 -23.88 12.43
CA GLY A 809 4.39 -22.83 13.42
C GLY A 809 3.30 -21.85 13.02
N VAL A 810 3.40 -21.32 11.79
CA VAL A 810 2.34 -20.51 11.14
C VAL A 810 0.99 -21.21 11.18
N LYS A 811 0.88 -22.48 10.76
CA LYS A 811 -0.39 -23.24 10.80
C LYS A 811 -0.94 -23.38 12.23
N ASN A 812 -0.08 -23.59 13.22
CA ASN A 812 -0.45 -23.75 14.62
C ASN A 812 -0.87 -22.41 15.24
N GLY A 813 -0.17 -21.31 14.95
CA GLY A 813 -0.59 -19.95 15.33
C GLY A 813 -1.93 -19.57 14.69
N LEU A 814 -2.12 -19.91 13.41
CA LEU A 814 -3.37 -19.70 12.68
C LEU A 814 -4.55 -20.51 13.25
N SER A 815 -4.31 -21.72 13.79
CA SER A 815 -5.33 -22.60 14.38
C SER A 815 -5.70 -22.22 15.82
N LEU A 816 -4.72 -21.77 16.62
CA LEU A 816 -4.95 -21.19 17.95
C LEU A 816 -5.67 -19.83 17.87
N GLY A 817 -5.42 -19.06 16.80
CA GLY A 817 -6.08 -17.80 16.52
C GLY A 817 -5.62 -16.61 17.38
N ILE A 818 -6.35 -15.50 17.28
CA ILE A 818 -5.95 -14.19 17.85
C ILE A 818 -5.83 -14.23 19.39
N SER A 819 -6.47 -15.17 20.07
CA SER A 819 -6.36 -15.38 21.53
C SER A 819 -4.95 -15.76 21.98
N GLY A 820 -4.25 -16.64 21.24
CA GLY A 820 -2.86 -17.01 21.55
C GLY A 820 -1.92 -15.82 21.42
N ILE A 821 -2.08 -15.05 20.34
CA ILE A 821 -1.32 -13.82 20.06
C ILE A 821 -1.61 -12.74 21.12
N ASN A 822 -2.86 -12.55 21.52
CA ASN A 822 -3.22 -11.63 22.60
C ASN A 822 -2.58 -12.02 23.94
N ASN A 823 -2.44 -13.31 24.25
CA ASN A 823 -1.77 -13.76 25.49
C ASN A 823 -0.27 -13.46 25.47
N LEU A 824 0.41 -13.67 24.33
CA LEU A 824 1.82 -13.28 24.14
C LEU A 824 1.99 -11.76 24.29
N ILE A 825 1.18 -10.99 23.57
CA ILE A 825 1.16 -9.52 23.61
C ILE A 825 0.92 -9.03 25.05
N ASN A 826 -0.05 -9.59 25.77
CA ASN A 826 -0.36 -9.21 27.15
C ASN A 826 0.72 -9.62 28.16
N LYS A 827 1.60 -10.57 27.85
CA LYS A 827 2.76 -10.92 28.69
C LYS A 827 3.88 -9.88 28.58
N ASN A 828 4.07 -9.29 27.40
CA ASN A 828 5.16 -8.34 27.12
C ASN A 828 4.73 -6.86 27.25
N ARG A 829 3.43 -6.58 27.13
CA ARG A 829 2.81 -5.26 27.35
C ARG A 829 3.14 -4.57 28.68
N PRO A 830 3.17 -5.24 29.85
CA PRO A 830 3.41 -4.57 31.12
C PRO A 830 4.78 -3.90 31.16
N LEU A 831 5.79 -4.52 30.54
CA LEU A 831 7.18 -4.08 30.60
C LEU A 831 7.47 -2.95 29.59
N SER A 832 6.92 -3.04 28.38
CA SER A 832 6.92 -1.90 27.43
C SER A 832 6.07 -0.73 27.92
N MET A 833 4.96 -0.98 28.62
CA MET A 833 4.21 0.07 29.33
C MET A 833 4.99 0.65 30.52
N LEU A 834 5.78 -0.15 31.25
CA LEU A 834 6.59 0.31 32.37
C LEU A 834 7.74 1.23 31.91
N LEU A 835 8.43 0.83 30.84
CA LEU A 835 9.38 1.69 30.11
C LEU A 835 8.70 2.97 29.61
N TYR A 836 7.47 2.87 29.08
CA TYR A 836 6.67 4.02 28.68
C TYR A 836 6.33 4.95 29.85
N TYR A 837 5.76 4.49 30.96
CA TYR A 837 5.43 5.37 32.10
C TYR A 837 6.69 6.02 32.68
N GLY A 838 7.84 5.34 32.60
CA GLY A 838 9.15 5.93 32.77
C GLY A 838 9.44 7.08 31.80
N ALA A 839 9.49 6.80 30.50
CA ALA A 839 9.82 7.77 29.45
C ALA A 839 8.80 8.93 29.31
N LYS A 840 7.52 8.69 29.59
CA LYS A 840 6.44 9.71 29.57
C LYS A 840 6.74 10.86 30.52
N SER A 841 7.26 10.52 31.70
CA SER A 841 7.61 11.52 32.71
C SER A 841 8.83 12.38 32.34
N VAL A 842 9.65 11.94 31.36
CA VAL A 842 10.68 12.73 30.68
C VAL A 842 10.06 13.57 29.56
N LEU A 843 9.32 12.94 28.64
CA LEU A 843 8.72 13.57 27.46
C LEU A 843 7.77 14.74 27.82
N GLY A 844 6.99 14.60 28.90
CA GLY A 844 6.07 15.64 29.36
C GLY A 844 6.76 16.89 29.97
N LYS A 845 8.03 16.79 30.37
CA LYS A 845 8.78 17.89 31.01
C LYS A 845 9.76 18.62 30.09
N VAL A 846 10.17 17.98 28.99
CA VAL A 846 10.94 18.67 27.94
C VAL A 846 10.05 19.65 27.16
N LEU A 847 8.72 19.47 27.19
CA LEU A 847 7.73 20.29 26.47
C LEU A 847 7.17 21.49 27.26
N ASN A 848 7.34 21.55 28.59
CA ASN A 848 6.89 22.67 29.42
C ASN A 848 8.03 23.13 30.33
N GLY A 849 8.40 24.40 30.23
CA GLY A 849 9.54 24.95 30.97
C GLY A 849 9.36 24.94 32.49
N ALA A 850 10.49 24.74 33.18
CA ALA A 850 10.71 24.86 34.62
C ALA A 850 10.06 23.82 35.58
N SER A 851 10.93 23.24 36.41
CA SER A 851 10.69 22.60 37.71
C SER A 851 10.03 21.20 37.79
N SER A 852 10.57 20.42 38.74
CA SER A 852 10.09 19.15 39.33
C SER A 852 8.57 19.06 39.49
N VAL A 853 7.91 17.90 39.30
CA VAL A 853 8.00 16.65 40.11
C VAL A 853 7.58 15.43 39.26
N ALA A 854 7.91 14.19 39.70
CA ALA A 854 7.57 12.87 39.13
C ALA A 854 8.54 12.25 38.09
N MET A 855 9.23 11.17 38.48
CA MET A 855 9.52 9.96 37.69
C MET A 855 9.63 8.79 38.71
N GLY A 856 9.34 7.54 38.32
CA GLY A 856 9.27 6.40 39.26
C GLY A 856 10.42 5.39 39.17
N LEU A 857 10.78 4.94 37.97
CA LEU A 857 11.75 3.85 37.75
C LEU A 857 13.07 4.31 37.15
N PHE A 858 13.05 5.16 36.12
CA PHE A 858 14.28 5.83 35.68
C PHE A 858 14.78 6.87 36.69
N ASN A 859 13.99 7.23 37.71
CA ASN A 859 14.40 8.27 38.67
C ASN A 859 15.47 7.77 39.64
N THR A 860 15.36 6.58 40.22
CA THR A 860 16.43 6.05 41.10
C THR A 860 17.77 5.95 40.37
N MET A 861 17.72 5.71 39.06
CA MET A 861 18.90 5.41 38.24
C MET A 861 19.43 6.66 37.50
N ALA A 862 18.59 7.67 37.24
CA ALA A 862 18.98 8.98 36.72
C ALA A 862 19.10 10.08 37.80
N MET A 863 18.64 9.90 39.05
CA MET A 863 18.87 10.88 40.11
C MET A 863 20.37 10.99 40.44
N VAL A 864 21.12 9.89 40.35
CA VAL A 864 22.59 9.91 40.55
C VAL A 864 23.32 10.76 39.50
N GLN A 865 22.87 10.75 38.23
CA GLN A 865 23.48 11.59 37.17
C GLN A 865 22.83 12.98 37.01
N THR A 866 21.50 13.07 36.98
CA THR A 866 20.76 14.28 36.57
C THR A 866 20.49 15.24 37.72
N ALA A 867 20.41 14.78 38.97
CA ALA A 867 20.45 15.70 40.12
C ALA A 867 21.82 16.39 40.19
N GLY A 868 22.89 15.65 39.89
CA GLY A 868 24.22 16.20 39.66
C GLY A 868 24.22 17.27 38.56
N VAL A 869 23.69 16.99 37.37
CA VAL A 869 23.69 17.93 36.23
C VAL A 869 22.91 19.23 36.48
N THR A 870 21.74 19.17 37.11
CA THR A 870 20.94 20.39 37.40
C THR A 870 21.61 21.25 38.47
N TYR A 871 22.30 20.63 39.43
CA TYR A 871 23.09 21.30 40.46
C TYR A 871 24.43 21.86 39.91
N ARG A 872 25.06 21.14 38.96
CA ARG A 872 26.33 21.46 38.29
C ARG A 872 26.31 22.78 37.53
N ASN A 873 25.25 23.04 36.74
CA ASN A 873 25.23 24.20 35.84
C ASN A 873 24.93 25.54 36.53
N GLY A 874 24.56 25.56 37.82
CA GLY A 874 24.14 26.78 38.50
C GLY A 874 24.75 27.05 39.89
N ILE A 875 25.32 26.07 40.59
CA ILE A 875 25.63 26.20 42.03
C ILE A 875 27.05 25.72 42.42
N VAL A 876 27.60 24.69 41.77
CA VAL A 876 28.85 24.03 42.23
C VAL A 876 30.08 24.46 41.41
N LYS A 877 31.17 24.81 42.09
CA LYS A 877 32.47 25.09 41.45
C LYS A 877 33.12 23.78 40.97
N GLU A 878 33.81 23.83 39.83
CA GLU A 878 34.38 22.64 39.16
C GLU A 878 35.23 21.73 40.07
N ASN A 879 35.99 22.30 41.01
CA ASN A 879 36.82 21.52 41.95
C ASN A 879 36.01 20.77 43.03
N ASP A 880 34.85 21.27 43.42
CA ASP A 880 33.99 20.62 44.41
C ASP A 880 33.24 19.41 43.81
N TRP A 881 32.98 19.43 42.50
CA TRP A 881 32.41 18.29 41.76
C TRP A 881 33.36 17.11 41.66
N HIS A 882 34.62 17.34 41.28
CA HIS A 882 35.61 16.26 41.16
C HIS A 882 35.84 15.53 42.49
N ARG A 883 35.81 16.27 43.61
CA ARG A 883 35.88 15.70 44.98
C ARG A 883 34.68 14.79 45.33
N VAL A 884 33.51 15.01 44.72
CA VAL A 884 32.34 14.12 44.89
C VAL A 884 32.49 12.85 44.05
N MET A 885 33.10 12.93 42.87
CA MET A 885 33.39 11.75 42.04
C MET A 885 34.34 10.79 42.76
N ASP A 886 35.37 11.33 43.43
CA ASP A 886 36.30 10.55 44.29
C ASP A 886 35.58 9.79 45.44
N THR A 887 34.34 10.16 45.78
CA THR A 887 33.53 9.57 46.87
C THR A 887 32.45 8.60 46.36
N PHE A 888 32.05 8.68 45.09
CA PHE A 888 31.02 7.82 44.48
C PHE A 888 31.58 7.07 43.26
N THR A 889 31.91 5.79 43.45
CA THR A 889 32.30 4.90 42.35
C THR A 889 31.14 4.60 41.42
N PHE A 890 31.09 5.31 40.28
CA PHE A 890 30.47 4.75 39.08
C PHE A 890 31.25 3.50 38.69
N THR A 891 30.68 2.32 38.96
CA THR A 891 31.38 1.01 38.85
C THR A 891 31.74 0.60 37.42
N ARG A 892 31.38 1.41 36.42
CA ARG A 892 31.79 1.28 35.01
C ARG A 892 32.08 2.67 34.39
N PRO A 893 32.87 2.74 33.31
CA PRO A 893 33.00 3.94 32.47
C PRO A 893 31.62 4.54 32.13
N GLY A 894 31.37 5.77 32.60
CA GLY A 894 30.05 6.42 32.52
C GLY A 894 30.00 7.54 31.48
N TYR A 895 28.86 7.70 30.82
CA TYR A 895 28.66 8.76 29.84
C TYR A 895 27.92 9.96 30.43
N LEU A 896 28.39 11.18 30.13
CA LEU A 896 27.83 12.43 30.62
C LEU A 896 27.77 13.45 29.47
N GLN A 897 26.56 13.70 28.94
CA GLN A 897 26.23 14.79 28.00
C GLN A 897 27.28 15.05 26.90
N GLY A 898 27.44 14.11 25.97
CA GLY A 898 28.40 14.26 24.87
C GLY A 898 29.86 14.12 25.29
N LYS A 899 30.15 13.43 26.41
CA LYS A 899 31.50 13.10 26.85
C LYS A 899 31.60 11.63 27.30
N LYS A 900 32.72 11.00 26.97
CA LYS A 900 33.13 9.66 27.43
C LYS A 900 34.04 9.81 28.65
N VAL A 901 33.74 9.10 29.74
CA VAL A 901 34.60 9.05 30.93
C VAL A 901 35.24 7.68 31.04
N TYR A 902 36.57 7.63 31.17
CA TYR A 902 37.33 6.42 31.49
C TYR A 902 37.72 6.44 32.98
N ASN A 903 37.61 5.30 33.66
CA ASN A 903 37.99 5.15 35.07
C ASN A 903 39.33 4.43 35.17
N ILE A 904 40.26 4.93 35.98
CA ILE A 904 41.62 4.43 36.14
C ILE A 904 41.83 4.06 37.61
N PRO A 905 42.00 2.79 37.99
CA PRO A 905 42.27 2.40 39.37
C PRO A 905 43.55 3.08 39.88
N ASN A 906 43.49 3.76 41.03
CA ASN A 906 44.63 4.42 41.64
C ASN A 906 45.20 3.62 42.83
N LYS A 907 46.45 3.92 43.19
CA LYS A 907 47.24 3.13 44.16
C LYS A 907 46.73 3.23 45.61
N ASN A 908 45.77 4.12 45.88
CA ASN A 908 45.26 4.41 47.21
C ASN A 908 43.88 3.76 47.46
N GLY A 909 43.40 2.90 46.54
CA GLY A 909 42.10 2.22 46.66
C GLY A 909 40.90 2.99 46.08
N GLY A 910 41.15 4.05 45.28
CA GLY A 910 40.13 4.80 44.56
C GLY A 910 40.30 4.74 43.05
N TYR A 911 39.64 5.65 42.32
CA TYR A 911 39.77 5.81 40.89
C TYR A 911 40.13 7.25 40.53
N ASP A 912 41.02 7.41 39.55
CA ASP A 912 41.19 8.63 38.76
C ASP A 912 40.31 8.54 37.50
N TYR A 913 40.04 9.66 36.83
CA TYR A 913 39.11 9.72 35.70
C TYR A 913 39.70 10.46 34.50
N ILE A 914 39.31 10.08 33.29
CA ILE A 914 39.59 10.84 32.06
C ILE A 914 38.29 11.21 31.38
N GLU A 915 38.04 12.50 31.21
CA GLU A 915 36.89 13.05 30.49
C GLU A 915 37.30 13.46 29.05
N VAL A 916 36.63 12.89 28.06
CA VAL A 916 36.86 13.14 26.62
C VAL A 916 35.58 13.65 25.98
N LYS A 917 35.61 14.85 25.39
CA LYS A 917 34.47 15.36 24.60
C LYS A 917 34.28 14.53 23.33
N ILE A 918 33.03 14.23 23.01
CA ILE A 918 32.58 13.63 21.75
C ILE A 918 32.15 14.78 20.83
N ASN A 919 32.63 14.79 19.60
CA ASN A 919 32.21 15.76 18.57
C ASN A 919 30.96 15.25 17.82
N ASP A 920 30.33 16.10 17.02
CA ASP A 920 29.07 15.75 16.32
C ASP A 920 29.25 14.65 15.25
N ASP A 921 30.46 14.48 14.73
CA ASP A 921 30.88 13.36 13.86
C ASP A 921 31.26 12.09 14.65
N LEU A 922 30.97 12.07 15.96
CA LEU A 922 31.36 11.06 16.95
C LEU A 922 32.87 10.98 17.22
N SER A 923 33.73 11.83 16.65
CA SER A 923 35.16 11.75 16.93
C SER A 923 35.46 12.11 18.40
N LEU A 924 36.44 11.40 18.99
CA LEU A 924 36.91 11.72 20.34
C LEU A 924 37.87 12.92 20.27
N ASN A 925 37.52 13.98 20.98
CA ASN A 925 38.28 15.23 20.99
C ASN A 925 39.54 15.10 21.87
N ARG A 926 40.55 14.40 21.33
CA ARG A 926 41.84 14.12 21.99
C ARG A 926 42.66 15.37 22.36
N GLU A 927 42.26 16.55 21.90
CA GLU A 927 42.97 17.81 22.16
C GLU A 927 42.40 18.55 23.39
N ASN A 928 41.20 18.18 23.84
CA ASN A 928 40.52 18.78 25.01
C ASN A 928 40.21 17.75 26.11
N VAL A 929 41.11 16.77 26.29
CA VAL A 929 40.96 15.69 27.27
C VAL A 929 41.40 16.16 28.66
N LYS A 930 40.56 15.94 29.67
CA LYS A 930 40.88 16.22 31.08
C LYS A 930 41.17 14.92 31.83
N TYR A 931 42.34 14.81 32.44
CA TYR A 931 42.62 13.88 33.52
C TYR A 931 42.17 14.51 34.85
N ILE A 932 41.53 13.73 35.71
CA ILE A 932 40.92 14.15 36.96
C ILE A 932 41.38 13.20 38.06
N SER A 933 41.97 13.70 39.13
CA SER A 933 42.38 12.88 40.29
C SER A 933 42.30 13.70 41.57
N ASN A 934 41.62 13.18 42.59
CA ASN A 934 41.52 13.78 43.92
C ASN A 934 41.14 15.28 43.86
N GLY A 935 40.00 15.56 43.23
CA GLY A 935 39.47 16.91 43.03
C GLY A 935 40.18 17.79 41.99
N LYS A 936 41.34 17.40 41.45
CA LYS A 936 42.19 18.24 40.58
C LYS A 936 42.15 17.82 39.11
N THR A 937 42.18 18.80 38.22
CA THR A 937 42.19 18.59 36.75
C THR A 937 43.54 18.89 36.13
N LYS A 938 43.94 18.08 35.14
CA LYS A 938 45.07 18.31 34.23
C LYS A 938 44.58 18.09 32.80
N GLN A 939 44.85 18.99 31.86
CA GLN A 939 44.64 18.72 30.45
C GLN A 939 45.74 17.78 29.92
N LEU A 940 45.36 16.72 29.22
CA LEU A 940 46.29 15.80 28.56
C LEU A 940 46.63 16.31 27.16
N THR A 941 47.90 16.20 26.77
CA THR A 941 48.31 16.33 25.38
C THR A 941 47.79 15.15 24.56
N LYS A 942 47.57 15.37 23.26
CA LYS A 942 47.11 14.33 22.32
C LYS A 942 47.94 13.05 22.40
N GLN A 943 49.25 13.15 22.62
CA GLN A 943 50.14 11.98 22.73
C GLN A 943 50.00 11.24 24.07
N GLU A 944 49.78 11.94 25.19
CA GLU A 944 49.44 11.30 26.47
C GLU A 944 48.11 10.53 26.41
N THR A 945 47.11 11.01 25.64
CA THR A 945 45.80 10.32 25.57
C THR A 945 45.89 8.87 25.07
N TYR A 946 46.87 8.54 24.21
CA TYR A 946 47.07 7.17 23.70
C TYR A 946 47.62 6.20 24.75
N GLN A 947 48.13 6.68 25.90
CA GLN A 947 48.52 5.83 27.03
C GLN A 947 47.30 5.29 27.80
N TYR A 948 46.12 5.89 27.60
CA TYR A 948 44.91 5.57 28.34
C TYR A 948 43.78 5.01 27.47
N PHE A 949 43.67 5.45 26.21
CA PHE A 949 42.68 4.89 25.25
C PHE A 949 43.13 5.01 23.79
N SER A 950 42.83 3.98 23.00
CA SER A 950 43.16 3.87 21.56
C SER A 950 42.04 4.32 20.61
N ASP A 951 40.82 4.50 21.11
CA ASP A 951 39.64 4.89 20.33
C ASP A 951 39.83 6.26 19.64
N GLU A 952 39.60 6.37 18.33
CA GLU A 952 39.56 7.68 17.64
C GLU A 952 38.14 8.25 17.50
N TYR A 953 37.14 7.36 17.53
CA TYR A 953 35.71 7.71 17.54
C TYR A 953 35.04 7.11 18.77
N TRP A 954 34.10 7.85 19.34
CA TRP A 954 33.08 7.29 20.19
C TRP A 954 32.21 6.39 19.33
N THR A 955 32.02 5.16 19.76
CA THR A 955 31.10 4.24 19.11
C THR A 955 30.17 3.65 20.19
N PRO A 956 28.87 3.46 19.90
CA PRO A 956 27.96 2.83 20.86
C PRO A 956 28.41 1.40 21.21
N PHE A 957 28.82 0.62 20.20
CA PHE A 957 29.46 -0.71 20.29
C PHE A 957 30.25 -1.04 19.00
N SER A 958 31.08 -0.13 18.49
CA SER A 958 31.71 -0.23 17.16
C SER A 958 30.76 -0.19 15.95
N MET A 959 29.50 0.25 16.11
CA MET A 959 28.50 0.32 15.03
C MET A 959 28.58 1.63 14.21
N PRO A 960 28.79 1.58 12.89
CA PRO A 960 28.69 2.72 11.97
C PRO A 960 27.35 3.48 11.98
N SER A 961 27.41 4.80 11.75
CA SER A 961 26.24 5.68 11.70
C SER A 961 25.20 5.35 10.60
N LYS A 962 25.60 4.63 9.54
CA LYS A 962 24.69 4.14 8.49
C LYS A 962 23.62 3.16 8.98
N TYR A 963 23.82 2.50 10.14
CA TYR A 963 22.82 1.61 10.73
C TYR A 963 21.67 2.37 11.42
N TRP A 964 21.76 3.70 11.47
CA TRP A 964 20.72 4.59 11.97
C TRP A 964 19.72 4.92 10.85
N ASP A 965 18.59 4.24 10.90
CA ASP A 965 17.49 4.29 9.92
C ASP A 965 17.01 5.73 9.63
N LYS A 966 16.74 6.05 8.36
CA LYS A 966 16.28 7.39 7.92
C LYS A 966 14.88 7.74 8.42
N SER A 967 14.04 6.75 8.78
CA SER A 967 12.69 6.94 9.34
C SER A 967 12.66 7.81 10.61
N TRP A 968 13.80 7.91 11.28
CA TRP A 968 14.01 8.61 12.54
C TRP A 968 13.73 10.11 12.45
N LYS A 969 13.95 10.72 11.28
CA LYS A 969 13.83 12.17 11.07
C LYS A 969 12.39 12.70 11.06
N GLY A 970 11.40 11.81 11.09
CA GLY A 970 9.98 12.17 11.04
C GLY A 970 9.53 12.53 9.62
N SER A 971 8.52 11.80 9.13
CA SER A 971 7.79 12.09 7.89
C SER A 971 6.53 12.91 8.13
#